data_AF-A0A1F7GT35-F1
#
_entry.id   AF-A0A1F7GT35-F1
#
_cell.length_a   1.000
_cell.length_b   1.000
_cell.length_c   1.000
_cell.angle_alpha   90.00
_cell.angle_beta   90.00
_cell.angle_gamma   90.00
#
_symmetry.space_group_name_H-M   'P 1'
#
loop_
_entity.id
_entity.type
_entity.pdbx_description
1 polymer ?
#
loop_
_entity_poly.entity_id
_entity_poly.type
_entity_poly.pdbx_seq_one_letter_code
_entity_poly.pdbx_strand_id
1 'polypeptide(L)'
;MYLLLDISLAALLVTDLWILLYTKVLVFLNRLYPAKINTSFLWVQSEPEPFEISLYLVLMALFILTIFLFSKYKPRFSSLPTHIKIFFVSVLALVFIFFIGTYPMAREFDPYPPRSNHTIYILTIFLYLIATFLVMSMSHLLALLEKLKNKKMLTFVFIFAVLLVVTFDAGFPMAGHDYEYFLGPSFEVAMGKTVYTDVLSRYGFLTIDFLGMLQKLNMSLFYLPLIVWLLYVFQYAAIFYLIKKVGKSTLFATLGLVSVVTLNYFSLSHLPSVIPQTGPLRWFPMIILLLLLSKTKKLNSIFFMAVLSLLSLFMVDVGVAMICAYLASIGILLLIGQINLISFLKSILKFMIIFLLALLIVNTFHLVLGYQFVDIISIMYSFQKHAVLGLSLIPMATRTYFWFVPLIYFASIIYFFTKHIKHADHVGDTKGGDPASAQIRRYSPPVEHLREGISGQNLHDIILLFSANLSLFASIYFVGRSHPHNLFHISIFPLLTVFIFIGIFFSQVKSVKIKLLLVICLFITFVVFPSYERSYTLTEMILTKVDRLRSGRIFRSEVKEIVNKRYSDEFSLIKKHIKEDEIIILSVDDSYLFYAIKKKNLLAANPIMGIDLPEDLNFAVKKAVILCPKRIAIDCSVVGKCPSYTPFIGVSFNLNLILDELEKGCGAKYVPIVCTRQLCIAER
;
A
#
# COMPACT_ATOMS: atom_id res chain seq x y z
N MET A 1 9.16 26.04 20.38
CA MET A 1 7.77 26.04 20.92
C MET A 1 6.86 26.92 20.07
N TYR A 2 7.15 28.21 19.90
CA TYR A 2 6.34 29.14 19.08
C TYR A 2 6.05 28.66 17.65
N LEU A 3 7.07 28.19 16.92
CA LEU A 3 6.88 27.64 15.57
C LEU A 3 5.90 26.46 15.52
N LEU A 4 5.94 25.58 16.52
CA LEU A 4 5.05 24.41 16.57
C LEU A 4 3.60 24.84 16.80
N LEU A 5 3.39 25.86 17.64
CA LEU A 5 2.06 26.41 17.91
C LEU A 5 1.48 27.09 16.66
N ASP A 6 2.28 27.85 15.93
CA ASP A 6 1.87 28.48 14.67
C ASP A 6 1.50 27.44 13.61
N ILE A 7 2.31 26.39 13.47
CA ILE A 7 2.01 25.28 12.54
C ILE A 7 0.74 24.54 12.96
N SER A 8 0.56 24.28 14.26
CA SER A 8 -0.61 23.56 14.76
C SER A 8 -1.90 24.34 14.49
N LEU A 9 -1.88 25.66 14.74
CA LEU A 9 -3.00 26.56 14.47
C LEU A 9 -3.37 26.54 12.98
N ALA A 10 -2.38 26.74 12.10
CA ALA A 10 -2.61 26.76 10.66
C ALA A 10 -3.07 25.38 10.13
N ALA A 11 -2.46 24.29 10.61
CA ALA A 11 -2.79 22.94 10.18
C ALA A 11 -4.22 22.56 10.57
N LEU A 12 -4.64 22.82 11.81
CA LEU A 12 -6.01 22.54 12.24
C LEU A 12 -7.03 23.38 11.44
N LEU A 13 -6.81 24.69 11.30
CA LEU A 13 -7.71 25.57 10.55
C LEU A 13 -7.89 25.09 9.11
N VAL A 14 -6.79 24.82 8.41
CA VAL A 14 -6.80 24.34 7.02
C VAL A 14 -7.49 22.98 6.93
N THR A 15 -7.21 22.07 7.86
CA THR A 15 -7.79 20.73 7.86
C THR A 15 -9.29 20.75 8.10
N ASP A 16 -9.76 21.49 9.11
CA ASP A 16 -11.18 21.59 9.44
C ASP A 16 -11.98 22.20 8.28
N LEU A 17 -11.45 23.26 7.64
CA LEU A 17 -12.04 23.85 6.45
C LEU A 17 -12.07 22.88 5.27
N TRP A 18 -10.98 22.12 5.08
CA TRP A 18 -10.91 21.11 4.02
C TRP A 18 -11.94 20.00 4.24
N ILE A 19 -12.09 19.47 5.46
CA ILE A 19 -13.06 18.41 5.80
C ILE A 19 -14.49 18.90 5.58
N LEU A 20 -14.79 20.11 6.08
CA LEU A 20 -16.10 20.73 5.88
C LEU A 20 -16.44 20.88 4.39
N LEU A 21 -15.49 21.41 3.60
CA LEU A 21 -15.70 21.61 2.17
C LEU A 21 -15.84 20.26 1.45
N TYR A 22 -14.96 19.30 1.73
CA TYR A 22 -14.99 17.96 1.13
C TYR A 22 -16.33 17.28 1.37
N THR A 23 -16.77 17.20 2.63
CA THR A 23 -18.01 16.51 2.99
C THR A 23 -19.25 17.20 2.42
N LYS A 24 -19.31 18.54 2.42
CA LYS A 24 -20.46 19.29 1.89
C LYS A 24 -20.54 19.24 0.36
N VAL A 25 -19.41 19.39 -0.32
CA VAL A 25 -19.35 19.31 -1.79
C VAL A 25 -19.64 17.90 -2.26
N LEU A 26 -19.13 16.87 -1.58
CA LEU A 26 -19.41 15.48 -1.94
C LEU A 26 -20.91 15.16 -1.84
N VAL A 27 -21.56 15.52 -0.73
CA VAL A 27 -23.01 15.35 -0.56
C VAL A 27 -23.79 16.10 -1.64
N PHE A 28 -23.35 17.30 -2.00
CA PHE A 28 -23.97 18.08 -3.06
C PHE A 28 -23.82 17.40 -4.43
N LEU A 29 -22.62 16.91 -4.78
CA LEU A 29 -22.35 16.22 -6.04
C LEU A 29 -23.14 14.91 -6.15
N ASN A 30 -23.14 14.09 -5.10
CA ASN A 30 -23.89 12.84 -5.07
C ASN A 30 -25.41 13.04 -5.18
N ARG A 31 -25.92 14.17 -4.68
CA ARG A 31 -27.33 14.55 -4.84
C ARG A 31 -27.67 14.97 -6.28
N LEU A 32 -26.78 15.69 -6.94
CA LEU A 32 -26.99 16.16 -8.32
C LEU A 32 -26.76 15.06 -9.36
N TYR A 33 -25.80 14.19 -9.10
CA TYR A 33 -25.33 13.17 -10.03
C TYR A 33 -25.25 11.82 -9.30
N PRO A 34 -26.39 11.18 -9.01
CA PRO A 34 -26.39 9.91 -8.30
C PRO A 34 -25.62 8.84 -9.08
N ALA A 35 -24.98 7.95 -8.33
CA ALA A 35 -24.27 6.80 -8.83
C ALA A 35 -25.15 5.97 -9.78
N LYS A 36 -24.64 5.66 -10.98
CA LYS A 36 -25.30 4.76 -11.92
C LYS A 36 -24.67 3.38 -11.81
N ILE A 37 -25.43 2.38 -11.38
CA ILE A 37 -24.98 0.99 -11.35
C ILE A 37 -24.72 0.55 -12.79
N ASN A 38 -23.50 0.08 -13.06
CA ASN A 38 -23.16 -0.42 -14.39
C ASN A 38 -23.52 -1.91 -14.50
N THR A 39 -24.45 -2.24 -15.39
CA THR A 39 -24.88 -3.61 -15.69
C THR A 39 -23.93 -4.37 -16.60
N SER A 40 -22.83 -3.75 -17.06
CA SER A 40 -21.85 -4.43 -17.92
C SER A 40 -21.05 -5.50 -17.18
N PHE A 41 -20.97 -5.43 -15.85
CA PHE A 41 -20.26 -6.43 -15.05
C PHE A 41 -20.99 -7.76 -15.04
N LEU A 42 -20.23 -8.84 -15.18
CA LEU A 42 -20.74 -10.20 -15.08
C LEU A 42 -21.15 -10.56 -13.63
N TRP A 43 -20.89 -9.67 -12.66
CA TRP A 43 -21.34 -9.78 -11.27
C TRP A 43 -21.84 -8.46 -10.67
N VAL A 44 -22.75 -8.58 -9.70
CA VAL A 44 -23.32 -7.46 -8.95
C VAL A 44 -22.40 -7.13 -7.77
N GLN A 45 -21.42 -6.23 -7.96
CA GLN A 45 -20.58 -5.71 -6.86
C GLN A 45 -20.26 -4.19 -6.96
N SER A 46 -21.03 -3.42 -7.73
CA SER A 46 -20.74 -2.00 -7.94
C SER A 46 -21.80 -1.09 -7.32
N GLU A 47 -21.44 -0.44 -6.21
CA GLU A 47 -21.97 0.88 -5.87
C GLU A 47 -20.90 1.91 -6.27
N PRO A 48 -20.94 2.45 -7.50
CA PRO A 48 -19.89 3.35 -7.95
C PRO A 48 -19.95 4.68 -7.19
N GLU A 49 -18.81 5.12 -6.65
CA GLU A 49 -18.65 6.46 -6.08
C GLU A 49 -17.74 7.29 -7.03
N PRO A 50 -18.31 8.11 -7.93
CA PRO A 50 -17.53 8.74 -9.00
C PRO A 50 -16.74 9.98 -8.56
N PHE A 51 -16.96 10.51 -7.35
CA PHE A 51 -16.49 11.83 -6.95
C PHE A 51 -15.43 11.83 -5.85
N GLU A 52 -15.40 10.84 -4.95
CA GLU A 52 -14.58 10.86 -3.74
C GLU A 52 -13.09 11.05 -4.01
N ILE A 53 -12.52 10.25 -4.91
CA ILE A 53 -11.10 10.31 -5.27
C ILE A 53 -10.78 11.61 -6.01
N SER A 54 -11.60 11.98 -6.99
CA SER A 54 -11.40 13.19 -7.80
C SER A 54 -11.49 14.46 -6.93
N LEU A 55 -12.52 14.56 -6.09
CA LEU A 55 -12.72 15.66 -5.16
C LEU A 55 -11.59 15.73 -4.13
N TYR A 56 -11.14 14.60 -3.61
CA TYR A 56 -10.02 14.52 -2.68
C TYR A 56 -8.76 15.14 -3.30
N LEU A 57 -8.40 14.73 -4.52
CA LEU A 57 -7.22 15.23 -5.22
C LEU A 57 -7.33 16.72 -5.58
N VAL A 58 -8.47 17.17 -6.10
CA VAL A 58 -8.70 18.57 -6.47
C VAL A 58 -8.64 19.48 -5.24
N LEU A 59 -9.33 19.11 -4.15
CA LEU A 59 -9.30 19.91 -2.93
C LEU A 59 -7.92 19.92 -2.28
N MET A 60 -7.19 18.80 -2.29
CA MET A 60 -5.82 18.77 -1.81
C MET A 60 -4.91 19.72 -2.60
N ALA A 61 -4.98 19.69 -3.93
CA ALA A 61 -4.22 20.60 -4.79
C ALA A 61 -4.56 22.08 -4.52
N LEU A 62 -5.85 22.40 -4.41
CA LEU A 62 -6.32 23.75 -4.12
C LEU A 62 -5.80 24.25 -2.77
N PHE A 63 -5.92 23.45 -1.71
CA PHE A 63 -5.43 23.85 -0.39
C PHE A 63 -3.91 23.95 -0.31
N ILE A 64 -3.14 23.12 -1.03
CA ILE A 64 -1.68 23.29 -1.15
C ILE A 64 -1.35 24.66 -1.75
N LEU A 65 -2.04 25.05 -2.83
CA LEU A 65 -1.85 26.35 -3.46
C LEU A 65 -2.23 27.49 -2.50
N THR A 66 -3.36 27.36 -1.80
CA THR A 66 -3.78 28.31 -0.77
C THR A 66 -2.74 28.46 0.33
N ILE A 67 -2.22 27.36 0.89
CA ILE A 67 -1.16 27.37 1.91
C ILE A 67 0.10 28.05 1.36
N PHE A 68 0.50 27.76 0.12
CA PHE A 68 1.65 28.39 -0.52
C PHE A 68 1.47 29.91 -0.61
N LEU A 69 0.33 30.37 -1.12
CA LEU A 69 0.00 31.80 -1.22
C LEU A 69 0.02 32.45 0.17
N PHE A 70 -0.68 31.88 1.15
CA PHE A 70 -0.66 32.40 2.53
C PHE A 70 0.77 32.45 3.09
N SER A 71 1.58 31.42 2.90
CA SER A 71 2.96 31.38 3.40
C SER A 71 3.84 32.46 2.76
N LYS A 72 3.57 32.84 1.51
CA LYS A 72 4.27 33.93 0.80
C LYS A 72 3.87 35.31 1.32
N TYR A 73 2.59 35.53 1.63
CA TYR A 73 2.08 36.85 2.06
C TYR A 73 2.17 37.12 3.58
N LYS A 74 2.89 36.27 4.34
CA LYS A 74 3.14 36.38 5.80
C LYS A 74 1.90 36.86 6.59
N PRO A 75 0.92 35.99 6.88
CA PRO A 75 -0.18 36.39 7.74
C PRO A 75 0.34 36.75 9.13
N ARG A 76 -0.21 37.83 9.70
CA ARG A 76 0.14 38.38 11.03
C ARG A 76 -0.18 37.43 12.21
N PHE A 77 -0.39 36.12 12.01
CA PHE A 77 -0.61 35.19 13.12
C PHE A 77 0.58 35.16 14.10
N SER A 78 1.79 35.46 13.65
CA SER A 78 2.96 35.57 14.51
C SER A 78 2.82 36.64 15.60
N SER A 79 2.00 37.68 15.41
CA SER A 79 1.82 38.77 16.37
C SER A 79 0.76 38.49 17.45
N LEU A 80 0.03 37.37 17.38
CA LEU A 80 -0.94 37.01 18.41
C LEU A 80 -0.23 36.59 19.71
N PRO A 81 -0.71 37.06 20.88
CA PRO A 81 -0.29 36.56 22.17
C PRO A 81 -0.39 35.03 22.29
N THR A 82 0.54 34.42 23.02
CA THR A 82 0.63 32.94 23.11
C THR A 82 -0.60 32.30 23.72
N HIS A 83 -1.21 32.93 24.73
CA HIS A 83 -2.43 32.42 25.36
C HIS A 83 -3.63 32.40 24.38
N ILE A 84 -3.75 33.41 23.51
CA ILE A 84 -4.78 33.45 22.46
C ILE A 84 -4.53 32.33 21.44
N LYS A 85 -3.28 32.10 21.04
CA LYS A 85 -2.94 30.99 20.14
C LYS A 85 -3.31 29.62 20.74
N ILE A 86 -3.01 29.40 22.03
CA ILE A 86 -3.37 28.16 22.74
C ILE A 86 -4.90 27.99 22.78
N PHE A 87 -5.64 29.07 23.07
CA PHE A 87 -7.10 29.06 23.05
C PHE A 87 -7.63 28.64 21.66
N PHE A 88 -7.19 29.28 20.58
CA PHE A 88 -7.63 28.93 19.23
C PHE A 88 -7.24 27.51 18.82
N VAL A 89 -6.02 27.06 19.13
CA VAL A 89 -5.60 25.67 18.88
C VAL A 89 -6.52 24.70 19.61
N SER A 90 -6.92 25.01 20.85
CA SER A 90 -7.82 24.16 21.62
C SER A 90 -9.23 24.11 21.01
N VAL A 91 -9.77 25.26 20.60
CA VAL A 91 -11.08 25.34 19.93
C VAL A 91 -11.07 24.58 18.60
N LEU A 92 -10.07 24.79 17.75
CA LEU A 92 -9.95 24.08 16.48
C LEU A 92 -9.71 22.58 16.69
N ALA A 93 -8.93 22.18 17.70
CA ALA A 93 -8.76 20.77 18.03
C ALA A 93 -10.10 20.12 18.45
N LEU A 94 -10.97 20.82 19.18
CA LEU A 94 -12.32 20.34 19.50
C LEU A 94 -13.19 20.20 18.25
N VAL A 95 -13.11 21.15 17.32
CA VAL A 95 -13.81 21.06 16.01
C VAL A 95 -13.30 19.86 15.22
N PHE A 96 -11.99 19.67 15.13
CA PHE A 96 -11.40 18.51 14.48
C PHE A 96 -11.87 17.21 15.13
N ILE A 97 -11.87 17.11 16.46
CA ILE A 97 -12.35 15.94 17.21
C ILE A 97 -13.82 15.64 16.91
N PHE A 98 -14.66 16.64 16.65
CA PHE A 98 -16.05 16.43 16.25
C PHE A 98 -16.19 15.73 14.87
N PHE A 99 -15.20 15.92 13.98
CA PHE A 99 -15.13 15.17 12.71
C PHE A 99 -14.52 13.78 12.88
N ILE A 100 -13.74 13.54 13.94
CA ILE A 100 -13.22 12.20 14.22
C ILE A 100 -14.40 11.30 14.61
N GLY A 101 -14.54 10.16 13.93
CA GLY A 101 -15.54 9.13 14.23
C GLY A 101 -15.18 8.27 15.43
N THR A 102 -15.81 7.09 15.55
CA THR A 102 -15.35 6.04 16.46
C THR A 102 -14.03 5.45 15.99
N TYR A 103 -13.23 4.91 16.92
CA TYR A 103 -11.97 4.27 16.56
C TYR A 103 -12.25 3.12 15.56
N PRO A 104 -11.45 2.96 14.49
CA PRO A 104 -11.75 1.99 13.44
C PRO A 104 -11.89 0.58 14.03
N MET A 105 -13.06 -0.04 13.82
CA MET A 105 -13.38 -1.37 14.34
C MET A 105 -13.15 -1.49 15.86
N ALA A 106 -13.44 -0.43 16.63
CA ALA A 106 -13.27 -0.43 18.08
C ALA A 106 -13.97 -1.64 18.70
N ARG A 107 -13.20 -2.50 19.37
CA ARG A 107 -13.68 -3.70 20.07
C ARG A 107 -14.38 -4.75 19.19
N GLU A 108 -14.20 -4.69 17.88
CA GLU A 108 -14.77 -5.65 16.93
C GLU A 108 -13.72 -6.69 16.48
N PHE A 109 -14.15 -7.89 16.15
CA PHE A 109 -13.33 -8.91 15.48
C PHE A 109 -14.18 -9.63 14.44
N ASP A 110 -13.63 -9.85 13.25
CA ASP A 110 -14.36 -10.44 12.12
C ASP A 110 -13.60 -11.66 11.57
N PRO A 111 -14.22 -12.85 11.44
CA PRO A 111 -15.56 -13.21 11.89
C PRO A 111 -15.62 -13.38 13.41
N TYR A 112 -16.59 -12.76 14.09
CA TYR A 112 -16.74 -12.71 15.54
C TYR A 112 -16.77 -14.10 16.22
N PRO A 113 -15.78 -14.50 17.05
CA PRO A 113 -16.05 -15.36 18.18
C PRO A 113 -15.78 -14.53 19.44
N PRO A 114 -16.79 -13.92 20.07
CA PRO A 114 -16.55 -13.36 21.39
C PRO A 114 -16.17 -14.52 22.33
N ARG A 115 -14.92 -14.57 22.80
CA ARG A 115 -14.62 -15.38 23.99
C ARG A 115 -15.36 -14.79 25.17
N SER A 116 -15.92 -15.65 26.01
CA SER A 116 -16.73 -15.26 27.17
C SER A 116 -15.95 -14.58 28.30
N ASN A 117 -14.62 -14.71 28.37
CA ASN A 117 -13.82 -14.25 29.50
C ASN A 117 -13.05 -12.94 29.20
N HIS A 118 -13.57 -11.81 29.70
CA HIS A 118 -12.94 -10.50 29.55
C HIS A 118 -11.53 -10.39 30.15
N THR A 119 -11.21 -11.19 31.18
CA THR A 119 -9.90 -11.16 31.87
C THR A 119 -8.75 -11.52 30.93
N ILE A 120 -8.98 -12.42 29.96
CA ILE A 120 -7.95 -12.84 29.00
C ILE A 120 -7.50 -11.66 28.14
N TYR A 121 -8.44 -10.82 27.68
CA TYR A 121 -8.12 -9.65 26.86
C TYR A 121 -7.29 -8.64 27.65
N ILE A 122 -7.71 -8.31 28.87
CA ILE A 122 -6.99 -7.35 29.73
C ILE A 122 -5.57 -7.86 30.02
N LEU A 123 -5.43 -9.14 30.40
CA LEU A 123 -4.12 -9.74 30.67
C LEU A 123 -3.22 -9.72 29.43
N THR A 124 -3.77 -10.07 28.26
CA THR A 124 -3.00 -10.12 27.01
C THR A 124 -2.52 -8.73 26.60
N ILE A 125 -3.36 -7.70 26.71
CA ILE A 125 -2.96 -6.31 26.46
C ILE A 125 -1.88 -5.88 27.46
N PHE A 126 -2.05 -6.18 28.75
CA PHE A 126 -1.06 -5.81 29.76
C PHE A 126 0.31 -6.45 29.47
N LEU A 127 0.32 -7.75 29.14
CA LEU A 127 1.54 -8.45 28.72
C LEU A 127 2.14 -7.87 27.44
N TYR A 128 1.30 -7.50 26.46
CA TYR A 128 1.75 -6.82 25.23
C TYR A 128 2.41 -5.46 25.53
N LEU A 129 1.82 -4.66 26.42
CA LEU A 129 2.37 -3.37 26.83
C LEU A 129 3.68 -3.52 27.60
N ILE A 130 3.80 -4.53 28.47
CA ILE A 130 5.08 -4.88 29.12
C ILE A 130 6.11 -5.27 28.07
N ALA A 131 5.77 -6.16 27.13
CA ALA A 131 6.69 -6.63 26.10
C ALA A 131 7.20 -5.47 25.23
N THR A 132 6.32 -4.57 24.78
CA THR A 132 6.70 -3.38 24.01
C THR A 132 7.58 -2.42 24.81
N PHE A 133 7.26 -2.19 26.08
CA PHE A 133 8.10 -1.39 26.99
C PHE A 133 9.50 -2.00 27.18
N LEU A 134 9.59 -3.34 27.34
CA LEU A 134 10.86 -4.07 27.45
C LEU A 134 11.68 -3.96 26.16
N VAL A 135 11.06 -4.12 24.99
CA VAL A 135 11.74 -3.95 23.68
C VAL A 135 12.30 -2.54 23.55
N MET A 136 11.53 -1.50 23.91
CA MET A 136 11.99 -0.11 23.89
C MET A 136 13.13 0.16 24.88
N SER A 137 13.04 -0.39 26.08
CA SER A 137 14.07 -0.24 27.12
C SER A 137 15.36 -0.95 26.73
N MET A 138 15.27 -2.17 26.22
CA MET A 138 16.41 -2.96 25.78
C MET A 138 17.08 -2.34 24.55
N SER A 139 16.33 -1.86 23.55
CA SER A 139 16.92 -1.18 22.40
C SER A 139 17.66 0.10 22.80
N HIS A 140 17.13 0.83 23.79
CA HIS A 140 17.81 2.00 24.34
C HIS A 140 19.10 1.63 25.07
N LEU A 141 19.08 0.61 25.93
CA LEU A 141 20.25 0.10 26.64
C LEU A 141 21.34 -0.36 25.67
N LEU A 142 20.98 -1.14 24.65
CA LEU A 142 21.91 -1.58 23.62
C LEU A 142 22.54 -0.39 22.91
N ALA A 143 21.75 0.62 22.53
CA ALA A 143 22.29 1.84 21.90
C ALA A 143 23.26 2.63 22.80
N LEU A 144 23.09 2.58 24.12
CA LEU A 144 24.06 3.14 25.07
C LEU A 144 25.36 2.31 25.08
N LEU A 145 25.25 0.99 25.11
CA LEU A 145 26.41 0.08 25.04
C LEU A 145 27.19 0.21 23.72
N GLU A 146 26.49 0.40 22.59
CA GLU A 146 27.10 0.62 21.28
C GLU A 146 27.96 1.88 21.25
N LYS A 147 27.51 2.95 21.91
CA LYS A 147 28.29 4.20 22.05
C LYS A 147 29.57 3.97 22.86
N LEU A 148 29.50 3.15 23.90
CA LEU A 148 30.65 2.84 24.75
C LEU A 148 31.67 1.95 24.04
N LYS A 149 31.20 0.95 23.27
CA LYS A 149 32.05 -0.07 22.62
C LYS A 149 32.38 0.23 21.15
N ASN A 150 31.92 1.36 20.60
CA ASN A 150 32.03 1.75 19.19
C ASN A 150 31.54 0.68 18.17
N LYS A 151 30.63 -0.22 18.58
CA LYS A 151 30.02 -1.23 17.72
C LYS A 151 28.60 -0.80 17.34
N LYS A 152 28.37 -0.30 16.13
CA LYS A 152 27.09 0.34 15.73
C LYS A 152 26.00 -0.62 15.19
N MET A 153 26.13 -1.92 15.41
CA MET A 153 25.32 -2.95 14.74
C MET A 153 24.37 -3.72 15.68
N LEU A 154 24.66 -3.79 16.98
CA LEU A 154 23.93 -4.58 17.96
C LEU A 154 22.46 -4.18 18.08
N THR A 155 22.16 -2.88 18.09
CA THR A 155 20.77 -2.37 18.13
C THR A 155 20.00 -2.81 16.89
N PHE A 156 20.62 -2.75 15.70
CA PHE A 156 19.97 -3.14 14.46
C PHE A 156 19.72 -4.65 14.41
N VAL A 157 20.69 -5.46 14.83
CA VAL A 157 20.54 -6.92 14.93
C VAL A 157 19.44 -7.29 15.91
N PHE A 158 19.38 -6.63 17.07
CA PHE A 158 18.31 -6.84 18.05
C PHE A 158 16.94 -6.50 17.47
N ILE A 159 16.78 -5.32 16.85
CA ILE A 159 15.51 -4.93 16.22
C ILE A 159 15.11 -5.92 15.12
N PHE A 160 16.06 -6.36 14.29
CA PHE A 160 15.80 -7.36 13.26
C PHE A 160 15.34 -8.70 13.85
N ALA A 161 15.99 -9.17 14.92
CA ALA A 161 15.60 -10.39 15.63
C ALA A 161 14.21 -10.27 16.27
N VAL A 162 13.91 -9.14 16.91
CA VAL A 162 12.56 -8.86 17.45
C VAL A 162 11.53 -8.90 16.33
N LEU A 163 11.79 -8.25 15.19
CA LEU A 163 10.87 -8.25 14.05
C LEU A 163 10.67 -9.65 13.48
N LEU A 164 11.73 -10.45 13.33
CA LEU A 164 11.64 -11.85 12.91
C LEU A 164 10.66 -12.62 13.80
N VAL A 165 10.77 -12.50 15.13
CA VAL A 165 9.90 -13.21 16.07
C VAL A 165 8.47 -12.66 16.07
N VAL A 166 8.32 -11.34 16.18
CA VAL A 166 7.01 -10.67 16.35
C VAL A 166 6.11 -10.84 15.12
N THR A 167 6.70 -10.82 13.93
CA THR A 167 5.96 -10.90 12.66
C THR A 167 5.85 -12.32 12.09
N PHE A 168 6.41 -13.33 12.76
CA PHE A 168 6.40 -14.71 12.27
C PHE A 168 5.03 -15.38 12.45
N ASP A 169 4.51 -15.97 11.37
CA ASP A 169 3.25 -16.72 11.36
C ASP A 169 3.52 -18.18 11.03
N ALA A 170 3.46 -19.04 12.06
CA ALA A 170 3.71 -20.47 11.91
C ALA A 170 2.69 -21.15 10.96
N GLY A 171 3.19 -22.06 10.12
CA GLY A 171 2.38 -22.80 9.15
C GLY A 171 2.21 -22.10 7.79
N PHE A 172 2.68 -20.85 7.65
CA PHE A 172 2.54 -20.03 6.44
C PHE A 172 1.12 -20.05 5.85
N PRO A 173 0.12 -19.56 6.60
CA PRO A 173 -1.27 -19.59 6.17
C PRO A 173 -1.55 -18.68 4.97
N MET A 174 -2.58 -19.03 4.20
CA MET A 174 -3.05 -18.27 3.04
C MET A 174 -4.58 -18.16 3.06
N ALA A 175 -5.12 -17.01 2.62
CA ALA A 175 -6.50 -16.92 2.21
C ALA A 175 -6.61 -17.43 0.76
N GLY A 176 -7.44 -18.44 0.54
CA GLY A 176 -7.58 -19.10 -0.77
C GLY A 176 -7.86 -18.09 -1.88
N HIS A 177 -8.85 -17.20 -1.69
CA HIS A 177 -9.22 -16.19 -2.67
C HIS A 177 -8.11 -15.17 -2.97
N ASP A 178 -7.50 -14.54 -1.96
CA ASP A 178 -6.52 -13.46 -2.16
C ASP A 178 -5.21 -13.93 -2.78
N TYR A 179 -4.77 -15.14 -2.45
CA TYR A 179 -3.55 -15.71 -3.00
C TYR A 179 -3.69 -16.12 -4.46
N GLU A 180 -4.90 -16.40 -4.91
CA GLU A 180 -5.15 -16.91 -6.25
C GLU A 180 -4.76 -15.91 -7.34
N TYR A 181 -5.04 -14.62 -7.12
CA TYR A 181 -4.66 -13.54 -8.03
C TYR A 181 -3.15 -13.33 -8.16
N PHE A 182 -2.33 -13.98 -7.32
CA PHE A 182 -0.88 -14.04 -7.48
C PHE A 182 -0.44 -15.40 -8.00
N LEU A 183 -0.99 -16.49 -7.44
CA LEU A 183 -0.61 -17.86 -7.77
C LEU A 183 -0.92 -18.21 -9.23
N GLY A 184 -2.14 -17.93 -9.69
CA GLY A 184 -2.60 -18.22 -11.04
C GLY A 184 -1.74 -17.54 -12.10
N PRO A 185 -1.66 -16.20 -12.14
CA PRO A 185 -0.89 -15.50 -13.16
C PRO A 185 0.61 -15.84 -13.10
N SER A 186 1.18 -16.01 -11.90
CA SER A 186 2.60 -16.39 -11.77
C SER A 186 2.87 -17.80 -12.31
N PHE A 187 1.93 -18.73 -12.13
CA PHE A 187 2.02 -20.07 -12.70
C PHE A 187 1.92 -20.03 -14.23
N GLU A 188 1.00 -19.23 -14.78
CA GLU A 188 0.87 -19.04 -16.23
C GLU A 188 2.16 -18.47 -16.85
N VAL A 189 2.78 -17.47 -16.21
CA VAL A 189 4.08 -16.93 -16.64
C VAL A 189 5.17 -18.00 -16.57
N ALA A 190 5.20 -18.80 -15.49
CA ALA A 190 6.14 -19.90 -15.39
C ALA A 190 5.97 -20.94 -16.52
N MET A 191 4.76 -21.07 -17.07
CA MET A 191 4.42 -21.94 -18.20
C MET A 191 4.65 -21.32 -19.59
N GLY A 192 5.17 -20.10 -19.66
CA GLY A 192 5.56 -19.46 -20.93
C GLY A 192 4.60 -18.37 -21.43
N LYS A 193 3.56 -18.02 -20.66
CA LYS A 193 2.67 -16.91 -21.02
C LYS A 193 3.26 -15.56 -20.60
N THR A 194 2.83 -14.50 -21.26
CA THR A 194 3.21 -13.11 -20.98
C THR A 194 2.05 -12.37 -20.31
N VAL A 195 2.28 -11.67 -19.20
CA VAL A 195 1.23 -10.91 -18.52
C VAL A 195 0.73 -9.77 -19.40
N TYR A 196 -0.59 -9.54 -19.40
CA TYR A 196 -1.33 -8.56 -20.21
C TYR A 196 -1.35 -8.79 -21.73
N THR A 197 -0.57 -9.74 -22.24
CA THR A 197 -0.61 -10.19 -23.64
C THR A 197 -1.32 -11.54 -23.77
N ASP A 198 -0.93 -12.53 -22.95
CA ASP A 198 -1.46 -13.90 -22.98
C ASP A 198 -2.33 -14.24 -21.74
N VAL A 199 -2.17 -13.50 -20.64
CA VAL A 199 -2.91 -13.72 -19.38
C VAL A 199 -3.25 -12.41 -18.68
N LEU A 200 -4.49 -12.30 -18.18
CA LEU A 200 -4.93 -11.15 -17.39
C LEU A 200 -4.28 -11.15 -15.98
N SER A 201 -3.95 -9.96 -15.47
CA SER A 201 -3.50 -9.77 -14.08
C SER A 201 -4.15 -8.54 -13.46
N ARG A 202 -4.71 -8.70 -12.26
CA ARG A 202 -5.39 -7.61 -11.53
C ARG A 202 -4.47 -6.78 -10.66
N TYR A 203 -3.59 -7.41 -9.88
CA TYR A 203 -2.83 -6.71 -8.83
C TYR A 203 -1.40 -6.38 -9.24
N GLY A 204 -0.71 -7.23 -9.98
CA GLY A 204 0.74 -7.09 -10.22
C GLY A 204 1.15 -7.14 -11.68
N PHE A 205 2.27 -6.48 -11.98
CA PHE A 205 2.97 -6.62 -13.25
C PHE A 205 4.33 -7.28 -13.02
N LEU A 206 5.40 -6.52 -12.71
CA LEU A 206 6.70 -7.13 -12.43
C LEU A 206 6.70 -8.04 -11.20
N THR A 207 5.75 -7.86 -10.28
CA THR A 207 5.60 -8.81 -9.16
C THR A 207 5.23 -10.20 -9.66
N ILE A 208 4.33 -10.31 -10.64
CA ILE A 208 3.92 -11.58 -11.23
C ILE A 208 5.08 -12.20 -12.02
N ASP A 209 5.80 -11.39 -12.80
CA ASP A 209 6.97 -11.86 -13.54
C ASP A 209 8.06 -12.39 -12.60
N PHE A 210 8.31 -11.68 -11.50
CA PHE A 210 9.25 -12.10 -10.46
C PHE A 210 8.84 -13.43 -9.81
N LEU A 211 7.56 -13.57 -9.42
CA LEU A 211 7.05 -14.81 -8.83
C LEU A 211 7.04 -15.97 -9.83
N GLY A 212 6.71 -15.73 -11.10
CA GLY A 212 6.80 -16.71 -12.17
C GLY A 212 8.23 -17.19 -12.41
N MET A 213 9.22 -16.29 -12.33
CA MET A 213 10.63 -16.65 -12.36
C MET A 213 11.04 -17.53 -11.17
N LEU A 214 10.60 -17.21 -9.94
CA LEU A 214 10.86 -18.06 -8.78
C LEU A 214 10.28 -19.47 -8.95
N GLN A 215 9.07 -19.57 -9.53
CA GLN A 215 8.44 -20.85 -9.83
C GLN A 215 9.23 -21.65 -10.89
N LYS A 216 9.80 -21.00 -11.92
CA LYS A 216 10.72 -21.64 -12.88
C LYS A 216 12.00 -22.17 -12.22
N LEU A 217 12.45 -21.52 -11.13
CA LEU A 217 13.58 -21.98 -10.31
C LEU A 217 13.18 -23.08 -9.29
N ASN A 218 12.04 -23.75 -9.49
CA ASN A 218 11.49 -24.78 -8.60
C ASN A 218 11.17 -24.31 -7.17
N MET A 219 11.03 -23.00 -6.94
CA MET A 219 10.54 -22.51 -5.66
C MET A 219 9.02 -22.60 -5.61
N SER A 220 8.49 -23.37 -4.66
CA SER A 220 7.06 -23.57 -4.53
C SER A 220 6.35 -22.29 -4.07
N LEU A 221 5.47 -21.73 -4.91
CA LEU A 221 4.64 -20.57 -4.57
C LEU A 221 3.70 -20.79 -3.37
N PHE A 222 3.47 -22.03 -2.92
CA PHE A 222 2.87 -22.30 -1.61
C PHE A 222 3.69 -21.78 -0.40
N TYR A 223 4.92 -21.29 -0.62
CA TYR A 223 5.74 -20.57 0.35
C TYR A 223 5.80 -19.06 0.10
N LEU A 224 4.94 -18.49 -0.76
CA LEU A 224 4.80 -17.04 -0.87
C LEU A 224 4.59 -16.30 0.49
N PRO A 225 3.90 -16.84 1.52
CA PRO A 225 3.73 -16.17 2.80
C PRO A 225 5.06 -16.01 3.55
N LEU A 226 6.03 -16.91 3.31
CA LEU A 226 7.40 -16.76 3.81
C LEU A 226 8.08 -15.53 3.20
N ILE A 227 7.91 -15.32 1.89
CA ILE A 227 8.45 -14.14 1.20
C ILE A 227 7.77 -12.87 1.74
N VAL A 228 6.43 -12.88 1.87
CA VAL A 228 5.67 -11.76 2.44
C VAL A 228 6.12 -11.45 3.87
N TRP A 229 6.35 -12.46 4.70
CA TRP A 229 6.88 -12.30 6.06
C TRP A 229 8.27 -11.63 6.07
N LEU A 230 9.20 -12.11 5.25
CA LEU A 230 10.53 -11.49 5.14
C LEU A 230 10.42 -10.02 4.69
N LEU A 231 9.52 -9.72 3.75
CA LEU A 231 9.25 -8.36 3.31
C LEU A 231 8.71 -7.48 4.46
N TYR A 232 7.86 -8.01 5.35
CA TYR A 232 7.41 -7.29 6.55
C TYR A 232 8.60 -6.92 7.45
N VAL A 233 9.51 -7.87 7.70
CA VAL A 233 10.71 -7.64 8.51
C VAL A 233 11.58 -6.53 7.90
N PHE A 234 11.84 -6.59 6.59
CA PHE A 234 12.63 -5.55 5.90
C PHE A 234 11.91 -4.19 5.88
N GLN A 235 10.60 -4.18 5.65
CA GLN A 235 9.79 -2.96 5.64
C GLN A 235 9.82 -2.25 7.01
N TYR A 236 9.62 -2.98 8.09
CA TYR A 236 9.64 -2.42 9.44
C TYR A 236 11.05 -2.01 9.87
N ALA A 237 12.08 -2.78 9.51
CA ALA A 237 13.47 -2.39 9.75
C ALA A 237 13.85 -1.09 9.00
N ALA A 238 13.36 -0.93 7.76
CA ALA A 238 13.53 0.29 6.97
C ALA A 238 12.88 1.51 7.64
N ILE A 239 11.67 1.35 8.16
CA ILE A 239 10.95 2.39 8.91
C ILE A 239 11.72 2.81 10.16
N PHE A 240 12.17 1.83 10.96
CA PHE A 240 13.02 2.10 12.11
C PHE A 240 14.28 2.91 11.72
N TYR A 241 14.95 2.52 10.64
CA TYR A 241 16.12 3.22 10.13
C TYR A 241 15.79 4.67 9.73
N LEU A 242 14.70 4.91 8.99
CA LEU A 242 14.29 6.24 8.54
C LEU A 242 13.97 7.16 9.73
N ILE A 243 13.21 6.68 10.71
CA ILE A 243 12.87 7.45 11.91
C ILE A 243 14.13 7.71 12.75
N LYS A 244 15.00 6.71 12.94
CA LYS A 244 16.28 6.86 13.66
C LYS A 244 17.19 7.88 12.99
N LYS A 245 17.23 7.91 11.66
CA LYS A 245 18.04 8.83 10.88
C LYS A 245 17.62 10.29 11.08
N VAL A 246 16.31 10.56 11.04
CA VAL A 246 15.77 11.92 11.21
C VAL A 246 15.77 12.34 12.69
N GLY A 247 15.22 11.50 13.58
CA GLY A 247 15.04 11.81 15.00
C GLY A 247 16.31 11.67 15.85
N LYS A 248 17.37 11.01 15.34
CA LYS A 248 18.65 10.77 16.02
C LYS A 248 18.54 10.08 17.40
N SER A 249 17.46 9.33 17.63
CA SER A 249 17.16 8.66 18.89
C SER A 249 16.64 7.25 18.66
N THR A 250 17.32 6.26 19.25
CA THR A 250 16.89 4.85 19.18
C THR A 250 15.56 4.64 19.91
N LEU A 251 15.36 5.28 21.07
CA LEU A 251 14.11 5.14 21.84
C LEU A 251 12.92 5.66 21.03
N PHE A 252 13.07 6.84 20.42
CA PHE A 252 12.05 7.44 19.57
C PHE A 252 11.79 6.63 18.30
N ALA A 253 12.84 6.08 17.68
CA ALA A 253 12.70 5.21 16.51
C ALA A 253 12.03 3.87 16.85
N THR A 254 12.33 3.30 18.02
CA THR A 254 11.68 2.06 18.50
C THR A 254 10.23 2.30 18.84
N LEU A 255 9.90 3.44 19.45
CA LEU A 255 8.52 3.86 19.65
C LEU A 255 7.76 3.94 18.32
N GLY A 256 8.31 4.63 17.30
CA GLY A 256 7.67 4.70 15.99
C GLY A 256 7.53 3.35 15.31
N LEU A 257 8.52 2.47 15.45
CA LEU A 257 8.45 1.09 14.98
C LEU A 257 7.31 0.32 15.67
N VAL A 258 7.24 0.35 17.00
CA VAL A 258 6.19 -0.31 17.78
C VAL A 258 4.81 0.23 17.44
N SER A 259 4.66 1.54 17.25
CA SER A 259 3.40 2.15 16.80
C SER A 259 2.95 1.63 15.44
N VAL A 260 3.87 1.56 14.47
CA VAL A 260 3.58 1.00 13.14
C VAL A 260 3.21 -0.48 13.24
N VAL A 261 3.98 -1.28 13.98
CA VAL A 261 3.69 -2.71 14.16
C VAL A 261 2.35 -2.92 14.87
N THR A 262 2.03 -2.11 15.89
CA THR A 262 0.73 -2.19 16.59
C THR A 262 -0.42 -1.98 15.60
N LEU A 263 -0.37 -0.90 14.83
CA LEU A 263 -1.49 -0.47 13.98
C LEU A 263 -1.57 -1.20 12.63
N ASN A 264 -0.45 -1.50 12.00
CA ASN A 264 -0.40 -2.11 10.66
C ASN A 264 -0.32 -3.64 10.70
N TYR A 265 0.12 -4.21 11.82
CA TYR A 265 0.22 -5.67 12.00
C TYR A 265 -0.80 -6.16 13.03
N PHE A 266 -0.77 -5.63 14.26
CA PHE A 266 -1.58 -6.17 15.35
C PHE A 266 -3.04 -5.68 15.42
N SER A 267 -3.42 -4.68 14.63
CA SER A 267 -4.82 -4.23 14.56
C SER A 267 -5.63 -4.86 13.43
N LEU A 268 -5.02 -5.72 12.61
CA LEU A 268 -5.70 -6.41 11.49
C LEU A 268 -6.53 -7.60 11.99
N SER A 269 -7.69 -7.83 11.36
CA SER A 269 -8.61 -8.91 11.77
C SER A 269 -8.13 -10.32 11.39
N HIS A 270 -7.05 -10.43 10.61
CA HIS A 270 -6.45 -11.68 10.17
C HIS A 270 -4.92 -11.60 10.30
N LEU A 271 -4.27 -12.76 10.26
CA LEU A 271 -2.81 -12.82 10.22
C LEU A 271 -2.29 -12.10 8.96
N PRO A 272 -1.38 -11.12 9.06
CA PRO A 272 -1.06 -10.25 7.92
C PRO A 272 -0.42 -10.97 6.72
N SER A 273 0.22 -12.13 6.95
CA SER A 273 0.74 -12.97 5.87
C SER A 273 -0.35 -13.66 5.03
N VAL A 274 -1.61 -13.67 5.48
CA VAL A 274 -2.75 -14.36 4.83
C VAL A 274 -3.29 -13.57 3.62
N ILE A 275 -3.06 -12.26 3.54
CA ILE A 275 -3.55 -11.40 2.45
C ILE A 275 -2.38 -10.61 1.82
N PRO A 276 -1.79 -11.10 0.72
CA PRO A 276 -0.58 -10.51 0.16
C PRO A 276 -0.83 -9.13 -0.47
N GLN A 277 -2.04 -8.89 -1.00
CA GLN A 277 -2.39 -7.64 -1.70
C GLN A 277 -2.50 -6.40 -0.79
N THR A 278 -2.54 -6.56 0.53
CA THR A 278 -2.64 -5.44 1.48
C THR A 278 -1.37 -5.24 2.30
N GLY A 279 -0.38 -6.12 2.12
CA GLY A 279 0.87 -6.15 2.86
C GLY A 279 2.07 -5.55 2.10
N PRO A 280 3.29 -5.94 2.46
CA PRO A 280 4.53 -5.36 1.94
C PRO A 280 4.78 -5.75 0.48
N LEU A 281 4.17 -6.82 -0.03
CA LEU A 281 4.23 -7.15 -1.46
C LEU A 281 3.69 -5.99 -2.32
N ARG A 282 2.74 -5.21 -1.78
CA ARG A 282 2.23 -4.01 -2.44
C ARG A 282 3.00 -2.75 -2.02
N TRP A 283 3.18 -2.54 -0.72
CA TRP A 283 3.60 -1.23 -0.18
C TRP A 283 5.11 -1.03 -0.04
N PHE A 284 5.90 -2.10 -0.02
CA PHE A 284 7.35 -2.02 0.19
C PHE A 284 8.10 -1.15 -0.85
N PRO A 285 7.73 -1.11 -2.15
CA PRO A 285 8.35 -0.22 -3.14
C PRO A 285 8.39 1.25 -2.70
N MET A 286 7.33 1.77 -2.08
CA MET A 286 7.27 3.15 -1.60
C MET A 286 8.28 3.41 -0.47
N ILE A 287 8.47 2.44 0.42
CA ILE A 287 9.44 2.52 1.53
C ILE A 287 10.88 2.43 1.01
N ILE A 288 11.14 1.60 -0.01
CA ILE A 288 12.43 1.54 -0.70
C ILE A 288 12.78 2.91 -1.30
N LEU A 289 11.84 3.59 -1.94
CA LEU A 289 12.10 4.92 -2.50
C LEU A 289 12.46 5.95 -1.43
N LEU A 290 11.79 5.95 -0.28
CA LEU A 290 12.19 6.82 0.84
C LEU A 290 13.59 6.49 1.37
N LEU A 291 13.91 5.20 1.51
CA LEU A 291 15.26 4.77 1.88
C LEU A 291 16.31 5.27 0.87
N LEU A 292 16.01 5.10 -0.41
CA LEU A 292 16.87 5.52 -1.51
C LEU A 292 17.07 7.03 -1.52
N LEU A 293 15.99 7.81 -1.38
CA LEU A 293 16.05 9.27 -1.28
C LEU A 293 16.93 9.70 -0.11
N SER A 294 16.85 8.98 1.01
CA SER A 294 17.72 9.26 2.17
C SER A 294 19.22 9.08 1.82
N LYS A 295 19.57 8.25 0.84
CA LYS A 295 20.95 8.00 0.40
C LYS A 295 21.38 8.93 -0.74
N THR A 296 20.53 9.09 -1.77
CA THR A 296 20.82 9.93 -2.95
C THR A 296 20.72 11.43 -2.66
N LYS A 297 19.94 11.80 -1.64
CA LYS A 297 19.69 13.17 -1.16
C LYS A 297 19.03 14.12 -2.17
N LYS A 298 18.75 13.69 -3.40
CA LYS A 298 18.19 14.52 -4.47
C LYS A 298 17.13 13.74 -5.25
N LEU A 299 15.96 14.36 -5.43
CA LEU A 299 14.86 13.82 -6.23
C LEU A 299 15.22 13.76 -7.73
N ASN A 300 16.01 14.70 -8.24
CA ASN A 300 16.38 14.78 -9.65
C ASN A 300 17.57 13.89 -10.04
N SER A 301 17.98 12.98 -9.15
CA SER A 301 19.06 12.00 -9.43
C SER A 301 18.62 10.99 -10.48
N ILE A 302 19.48 10.70 -11.46
CA ILE A 302 19.22 9.67 -12.50
C ILE A 302 18.94 8.33 -11.82
N PHE A 303 19.76 7.96 -10.85
CA PHE A 303 19.61 6.69 -10.13
C PHE A 303 18.28 6.62 -9.37
N PHE A 304 17.86 7.72 -8.74
CA PHE A 304 16.56 7.78 -8.06
C PHE A 304 15.40 7.61 -9.05
N MET A 305 15.43 8.35 -10.17
CA MET A 305 14.41 8.23 -11.22
C MET A 305 14.39 6.84 -11.85
N ALA A 306 15.53 6.21 -12.09
CA ALA A 306 15.62 4.86 -12.65
C ALA A 306 14.98 3.81 -11.72
N VAL A 307 15.28 3.88 -10.42
CA VAL A 307 14.66 2.97 -9.43
C VAL A 307 13.17 3.26 -9.28
N LEU A 308 12.75 4.54 -9.28
CA LEU A 308 11.33 4.92 -9.29
C LEU A 308 10.60 4.33 -10.50
N SER A 309 11.15 4.47 -11.70
CA SER A 309 10.55 3.93 -12.93
C SER A 309 10.40 2.41 -12.90
N LEU A 310 11.41 1.69 -12.39
CA LEU A 310 11.34 0.23 -12.28
C LEU A 310 10.33 -0.20 -11.21
N LEU A 311 10.40 0.40 -10.02
CA LEU A 311 9.49 0.09 -8.91
C LEU A 311 8.04 0.47 -9.23
N SER A 312 7.80 1.50 -10.05
CA SER A 312 6.44 1.83 -10.49
C SER A 312 5.78 0.78 -11.38
N LEU A 313 6.56 -0.13 -11.93
CA LEU A 313 6.06 -1.28 -12.70
C LEU A 313 5.85 -2.52 -11.81
N PHE A 314 6.16 -2.45 -10.51
CA PHE A 314 5.99 -3.60 -9.60
C PHE A 314 4.51 -3.97 -9.40
N MET A 315 3.72 -2.97 -9.03
CA MET A 315 2.26 -2.99 -8.87
C MET A 315 1.73 -1.69 -9.47
N VAL A 316 0.72 -1.77 -10.34
CA VAL A 316 0.30 -0.65 -11.21
C VAL A 316 -0.18 0.55 -10.38
N ASP A 317 -1.06 0.31 -9.42
CA ASP A 317 -1.68 1.32 -8.57
C ASP A 317 -0.67 2.01 -7.62
N VAL A 318 0.23 1.24 -7.01
CA VAL A 318 1.34 1.73 -6.19
C VAL A 318 2.28 2.56 -7.06
N GLY A 319 2.51 2.11 -8.30
CA GLY A 319 3.29 2.83 -9.30
C GLY A 319 2.74 4.20 -9.60
N VAL A 320 1.44 4.29 -9.90
CA VAL A 320 0.75 5.57 -10.11
C VAL A 320 0.94 6.48 -8.89
N ALA A 321 0.70 5.97 -7.69
CA ALA A 321 0.87 6.75 -6.46
C ALA A 321 2.32 7.24 -6.25
N MET A 322 3.34 6.43 -6.58
CA MET A 322 4.74 6.84 -6.50
C MET A 322 5.10 7.92 -7.53
N ILE A 323 4.62 7.80 -8.76
CA ILE A 323 4.82 8.80 -9.82
C ILE A 323 4.16 10.12 -9.41
N CYS A 324 2.90 10.08 -8.96
CA CYS A 324 2.19 11.26 -8.48
C CYS A 324 2.91 11.91 -7.29
N ALA A 325 3.41 11.12 -6.34
CA ALA A 325 4.18 11.64 -5.20
C ALA A 325 5.48 12.34 -5.63
N TYR A 326 6.21 11.77 -6.59
CA TYR A 326 7.39 12.41 -7.18
C TYR A 326 7.03 13.73 -7.88
N LEU A 327 6.03 13.72 -8.77
CA LEU A 327 5.58 14.91 -9.51
C LEU A 327 5.09 16.03 -8.57
N ALA A 328 4.29 15.69 -7.55
CA ALA A 328 3.85 16.64 -6.53
C ALA A 328 5.04 17.23 -5.76
N SER A 329 6.05 16.42 -5.44
CA SER A 329 7.22 16.88 -4.70
C SER A 329 8.06 17.86 -5.52
N ILE A 330 8.36 17.55 -6.79
CA ILE A 330 9.07 18.50 -7.67
C ILE A 330 8.21 19.75 -7.96
N GLY A 331 6.88 19.61 -8.06
CA GLY A 331 5.96 20.74 -8.22
C GLY A 331 5.99 21.68 -7.02
N ILE A 332 6.01 21.16 -5.80
CA ILE A 332 6.15 21.96 -4.58
C ILE A 332 7.54 22.64 -4.53
N LEU A 333 8.60 21.96 -4.96
CA LEU A 333 9.93 22.59 -5.07
C LEU A 333 9.97 23.74 -6.11
N LEU A 334 9.18 23.62 -7.19
CA LEU A 334 9.01 24.70 -8.18
C LEU A 334 8.26 25.88 -7.56
N LEU A 335 7.17 25.65 -6.83
CA LEU A 335 6.39 26.72 -6.18
C LEU A 335 7.25 27.59 -5.25
N ILE A 336 8.16 26.97 -4.49
CA ILE A 336 9.06 27.69 -3.57
C ILE A 336 10.25 28.34 -4.31
N GLY A 337 10.44 28.05 -5.59
CA GLY A 337 11.57 28.55 -6.37
C GLY A 337 12.90 27.85 -6.07
N GLN A 338 12.88 26.66 -5.43
CA GLN A 338 14.09 25.85 -5.25
C GLN A 338 14.56 25.21 -6.56
N ILE A 339 13.64 25.01 -7.49
CA ILE A 339 13.94 24.67 -8.89
C ILE A 339 13.22 25.67 -9.79
N ASN A 340 13.85 26.03 -10.91
CA ASN A 340 13.21 26.88 -11.92
C ASN A 340 12.35 26.04 -12.88
N LEU A 341 11.47 26.70 -13.65
CA LEU A 341 10.55 26.04 -14.60
C LEU A 341 11.31 25.16 -15.61
N ILE A 342 12.45 25.62 -16.10
CA ILE A 342 13.28 24.86 -17.06
C ILE A 342 13.79 23.56 -16.41
N SER A 343 14.29 23.61 -15.17
CA SER A 343 14.78 22.42 -14.46
C SER A 343 13.65 21.47 -14.10
N PHE A 344 12.47 21.99 -13.78
CA PHE A 344 11.26 21.21 -13.58
C PHE A 344 10.88 20.44 -14.86
N LEU A 345 10.76 21.13 -16.00
CA LEU A 345 10.45 20.52 -17.30
C LEU A 345 11.52 19.50 -17.71
N LYS A 346 12.81 19.82 -17.53
CA LYS A 346 13.91 18.87 -17.77
C LYS A 346 13.81 17.63 -16.89
N SER A 347 13.40 17.77 -15.63
CA SER A 347 13.24 16.63 -14.70
C SER A 347 12.08 15.74 -15.10
N ILE A 348 10.96 16.31 -15.56
CA ILE A 348 9.82 15.55 -16.10
C ILE A 348 10.23 14.82 -17.37
N LEU A 349 10.80 15.52 -18.36
CA LEU A 349 11.22 14.91 -19.62
C LEU A 349 12.21 13.78 -19.38
N LYS A 350 13.19 14.01 -18.51
CA LYS A 350 14.18 13.01 -18.13
C LYS A 350 13.56 11.79 -17.45
N PHE A 351 12.60 12.00 -16.55
CA PHE A 351 11.85 10.91 -15.93
C PHE A 351 11.09 10.09 -16.98
N MET A 352 10.40 10.74 -17.92
CA MET A 352 9.67 10.06 -19.01
C MET A 352 10.60 9.21 -19.88
N ILE A 353 11.77 9.73 -20.27
CA ILE A 353 12.76 8.97 -21.05
C ILE A 353 13.25 7.74 -20.26
N ILE A 354 13.56 7.91 -18.97
CA ILE A 354 14.01 6.81 -18.11
C ILE A 354 12.90 5.76 -17.92
N PHE A 355 11.64 6.19 -17.82
CA PHE A 355 10.50 5.30 -17.71
C PHE A 355 10.28 4.47 -18.98
N LEU A 356 10.38 5.09 -20.16
CA LEU A 356 10.35 4.38 -21.45
C LEU A 356 11.51 3.39 -21.57
N LEU A 357 12.71 3.76 -21.12
CA LEU A 357 13.85 2.85 -21.08
C LEU A 357 13.61 1.65 -20.15
N ALA A 358 12.97 1.86 -18.99
CA ALA A 358 12.60 0.78 -18.09
C ALA A 358 11.64 -0.21 -18.75
N LEU A 359 10.62 0.28 -19.46
CA LEU A 359 9.71 -0.56 -20.25
C LEU A 359 10.43 -1.33 -21.36
N LEU A 360 11.38 -0.69 -22.05
CA LEU A 360 12.21 -1.35 -23.07
C LEU A 360 13.07 -2.47 -22.45
N ILE A 361 13.66 -2.23 -21.28
CA ILE A 361 14.45 -3.24 -20.56
C ILE A 361 13.56 -4.44 -20.18
N VAL A 362 12.35 -4.19 -19.68
CA VAL A 362 11.39 -5.26 -19.34
C VAL A 362 11.03 -6.09 -20.58
N ASN A 363 10.75 -5.45 -21.70
CA ASN A 363 10.44 -6.14 -22.95
C ASN A 363 11.66 -6.88 -23.54
N THR A 364 12.87 -6.32 -23.39
CA THR A 364 14.12 -6.99 -23.79
C THR A 364 14.34 -8.24 -22.95
N PHE A 365 14.08 -8.18 -21.64
CA PHE A 365 14.17 -9.33 -20.75
C PHE A 365 13.15 -10.41 -21.13
N HIS A 366 11.91 -10.03 -21.46
CA HIS A 366 10.91 -10.95 -21.97
C HIS A 366 11.35 -11.66 -23.25
N LEU A 367 11.89 -10.90 -24.22
CA LEU A 367 12.41 -11.45 -25.47
C LEU A 367 13.55 -12.45 -25.24
N VAL A 368 14.51 -12.12 -24.37
CA VAL A 368 15.64 -13.01 -24.03
C VAL A 368 15.17 -14.32 -23.39
N LEU A 369 14.07 -14.28 -22.64
CA LEU A 369 13.48 -15.46 -22.00
C LEU A 369 12.47 -16.20 -22.90
N GLY A 370 12.30 -15.79 -24.16
CA GLY A 370 11.40 -16.42 -25.13
C GLY A 370 9.91 -16.13 -24.90
N TYR A 371 9.58 -15.07 -24.15
CA TYR A 371 8.20 -14.61 -23.99
C TYR A 371 7.81 -13.64 -25.11
N GLN A 372 6.51 -13.37 -25.24
CA GLN A 372 6.02 -12.32 -26.12
C GLN A 372 6.31 -10.94 -25.51
N PHE A 373 6.17 -9.90 -26.33
CA PHE A 373 6.21 -8.53 -25.83
C PHE A 373 4.97 -8.23 -25.00
N VAL A 374 5.16 -7.44 -23.94
CA VAL A 374 4.08 -6.96 -23.10
C VAL A 374 3.28 -5.90 -23.86
N ASP A 375 1.98 -6.11 -23.99
CA ASP A 375 1.07 -5.12 -24.56
C ASP A 375 0.77 -4.00 -23.55
N ILE A 376 1.58 -2.95 -23.58
CA ILE A 376 1.44 -1.77 -22.71
C ILE A 376 0.11 -1.04 -22.97
N ILE A 377 -0.42 -1.08 -24.19
CA ILE A 377 -1.69 -0.43 -24.53
C ILE A 377 -2.83 -1.17 -23.80
N SER A 378 -2.79 -2.50 -23.80
CA SER A 378 -3.73 -3.33 -23.02
C SER A 378 -3.68 -3.02 -21.52
N ILE A 379 -2.49 -2.79 -20.94
CA ILE A 379 -2.36 -2.38 -19.53
C ILE A 379 -3.08 -1.05 -19.27
N MET A 380 -2.84 -0.04 -20.10
CA MET A 380 -3.46 1.28 -19.95
C MET A 380 -4.97 1.22 -20.16
N TYR A 381 -5.43 0.46 -21.16
CA TYR A 381 -6.85 0.25 -21.43
C TYR A 381 -7.54 -0.44 -20.24
N SER A 382 -6.95 -1.51 -19.71
CA SER A 382 -7.47 -2.21 -18.53
C SER A 382 -7.53 -1.29 -17.30
N PHE A 383 -6.49 -0.49 -17.06
CA PHE A 383 -6.47 0.47 -15.97
C PHE A 383 -7.58 1.52 -16.12
N GLN A 384 -7.71 2.13 -17.30
CA GLN A 384 -8.76 3.10 -17.59
C GLN A 384 -10.15 2.50 -17.41
N LYS A 385 -10.36 1.28 -17.92
CA LYS A 385 -11.61 0.52 -17.80
C LYS A 385 -12.01 0.38 -16.33
N HIS A 386 -11.15 -0.18 -15.49
CA HIS A 386 -11.47 -0.41 -14.07
C HIS A 386 -11.60 0.90 -13.27
N ALA A 387 -10.82 1.94 -13.63
CA ALA A 387 -10.90 3.24 -12.97
C ALA A 387 -12.21 4.00 -13.27
N VAL A 388 -12.68 3.97 -14.52
CA VAL A 388 -13.94 4.62 -14.93
C VAL A 388 -15.16 3.92 -14.32
N LEU A 389 -15.07 2.61 -14.16
CA LEU A 389 -16.19 1.78 -13.75
C LEU A 389 -16.45 1.75 -12.24
N GLY A 390 -15.55 2.32 -11.43
CA GLY A 390 -15.78 2.54 -10.00
C GLY A 390 -16.08 1.25 -9.21
N LEU A 391 -15.37 0.17 -9.51
CA LEU A 391 -15.58 -1.14 -8.89
C LEU A 391 -15.28 -1.13 -7.39
N SER A 392 -16.23 -1.66 -6.60
CA SER A 392 -16.09 -1.86 -5.14
C SER A 392 -15.72 -0.60 -4.37
N LEU A 393 -16.15 0.58 -4.85
CA LEU A 393 -16.00 1.82 -4.10
C LEU A 393 -16.98 1.81 -2.93
N ILE A 394 -16.49 2.11 -1.73
CA ILE A 394 -17.30 2.19 -0.52
C ILE A 394 -17.31 3.66 -0.11
N PRO A 395 -18.48 4.29 0.03
CA PRO A 395 -18.55 5.70 0.38
C PRO A 395 -17.95 5.96 1.77
N MET A 396 -17.20 7.04 1.88
CA MET A 396 -16.54 7.44 3.11
C MET A 396 -17.52 8.02 4.11
N ALA A 397 -17.49 7.49 5.34
CA ALA A 397 -18.23 8.08 6.44
C ALA A 397 -17.76 9.53 6.71
N THR A 398 -18.72 10.44 6.93
CA THR A 398 -18.42 11.84 7.24
C THR A 398 -17.61 12.01 8.53
N ARG A 399 -17.74 11.08 9.47
CA ARG A 399 -16.93 10.99 10.68
C ARG A 399 -16.01 9.79 10.63
N THR A 400 -14.71 10.01 10.53
CA THR A 400 -13.73 8.94 10.33
C THR A 400 -12.36 9.30 10.88
N TYR A 401 -11.58 8.31 11.31
CA TYR A 401 -10.17 8.48 11.69
C TYR A 401 -9.27 8.79 10.50
N PHE A 402 -9.76 8.62 9.27
CA PHE A 402 -9.03 9.02 8.06
C PHE A 402 -8.60 10.49 8.08
N TRP A 403 -9.37 11.37 8.74
CA TRP A 403 -9.08 12.80 8.82
C TRP A 403 -7.74 13.16 9.47
N PHE A 404 -7.10 12.23 10.19
CA PHE A 404 -5.70 12.43 10.60
C PHE A 404 -4.73 12.50 9.42
N VAL A 405 -5.00 11.83 8.29
CA VAL A 405 -4.16 11.86 7.09
C VAL A 405 -4.04 13.29 6.52
N PRO A 406 -5.12 14.02 6.19
CA PRO A 406 -5.02 15.41 5.75
C PRO A 406 -4.38 16.31 6.81
N LEU A 407 -4.66 16.10 8.11
CA LEU A 407 -4.03 16.87 9.19
C LEU A 407 -2.50 16.76 9.16
N ILE A 408 -1.99 15.52 9.09
CA ILE A 408 -0.55 15.21 9.04
C ILE A 408 0.07 15.79 7.76
N TYR A 409 -0.63 15.63 6.63
CA TYR A 409 -0.20 16.16 5.35
C TYR A 409 -0.07 17.68 5.37
N PHE A 410 -1.13 18.39 5.77
CA PHE A 410 -1.11 19.86 5.85
C PHE A 410 -0.10 20.38 6.86
N ALA A 411 0.04 19.75 8.03
CA ALA A 411 1.08 20.12 8.99
C ALA A 411 2.50 20.02 8.38
N SER A 412 2.76 18.97 7.59
CA SER A 412 4.04 18.75 6.90
C SER A 412 4.28 19.81 5.81
N ILE A 413 3.25 20.11 5.00
CA ILE A 413 3.32 21.09 3.92
C ILE A 413 3.48 22.51 4.46
N ILE A 414 2.71 22.89 5.50
CA ILE A 414 2.81 24.20 6.16
C ILE A 414 4.21 24.38 6.76
N TYR A 415 4.75 23.36 7.43
CA TYR A 415 6.12 23.41 7.93
C TYR A 415 7.13 23.63 6.81
N PHE A 416 7.01 22.88 5.71
CA PHE A 416 7.92 22.95 4.58
C PHE A 416 7.92 24.34 3.94
N PHE A 417 6.73 24.89 3.63
CA PHE A 417 6.61 26.24 3.08
C PHE A 417 7.12 27.31 4.05
N THR A 418 6.72 27.25 5.32
CA THR A 418 7.11 28.25 6.34
C THR A 418 8.62 28.33 6.50
N LYS A 419 9.32 27.19 6.44
CA LYS A 419 10.78 27.13 6.61
C LYS A 419 11.52 27.64 5.37
N HIS A 420 11.08 27.25 4.18
CA HIS A 420 11.85 27.54 2.96
C HIS A 420 11.54 28.89 2.32
N ILE A 421 10.34 29.45 2.52
CA ILE A 421 10.02 30.81 2.03
C ILE A 421 10.76 31.87 2.87
N LYS A 422 10.88 31.69 4.19
CA LYS A 422 11.62 32.62 5.07
C LYS A 422 13.10 32.76 4.72
N HIS A 423 13.72 31.71 4.17
CA HIS A 423 15.12 31.75 3.76
C HIS A 423 15.35 32.42 2.39
N ALA A 424 14.33 32.51 1.52
CA ALA A 424 14.45 33.19 0.24
C ALA A 424 14.50 34.73 0.39
N ASP A 425 13.78 35.29 1.36
CA ASP A 425 13.75 36.74 1.62
C ASP A 425 15.07 37.27 2.24
N HIS A 426 15.79 36.44 3.02
CA HIS A 426 16.96 36.90 3.79
C HIS A 426 18.30 36.83 3.05
N VAL A 427 18.36 36.24 1.85
CA VAL A 427 19.59 36.23 1.02
C VAL A 427 19.79 37.57 0.29
N GLY A 428 18.79 38.45 0.29
CA GLY A 428 18.87 39.80 -0.31
C GLY A 428 19.35 40.91 0.64
N ASP A 429 19.44 40.66 1.95
CA ASP A 429 19.44 41.74 2.96
C ASP A 429 20.67 41.76 3.87
N THR A 430 21.81 41.25 3.39
CA THR A 430 23.10 41.44 4.06
C THR A 430 24.02 42.32 3.23
N LYS A 431 23.84 43.64 3.37
CA LYS A 431 24.89 44.64 3.68
C LYS A 431 24.32 46.03 3.38
N GLY A 432 24.39 46.93 4.36
CA GLY A 432 24.04 48.34 4.20
C GLY A 432 24.77 48.94 3.01
N GLY A 433 24.00 49.31 2.00
CA GLY A 433 24.46 49.89 0.75
C GLY A 433 23.32 50.67 0.12
N ASP A 434 23.62 51.94 -0.16
CA ASP A 434 22.84 53.02 -0.75
C ASP A 434 21.54 52.64 -1.52
N PRO A 435 20.39 53.32 -1.30
CA PRO A 435 19.10 53.00 -1.93
C PRO A 435 19.13 53.02 -3.47
N ALA A 436 20.07 53.76 -4.08
CA ALA A 436 20.24 53.80 -5.54
C ALA A 436 20.79 52.49 -6.13
N SER A 437 21.53 51.70 -5.34
CA SER A 437 22.10 50.41 -5.79
C SER A 437 21.10 49.25 -5.77
N ALA A 438 19.98 49.41 -5.05
CA ALA A 438 18.92 48.41 -4.92
C ALA A 438 18.02 48.32 -6.16
N GLN A 439 17.91 49.40 -6.96
CA GLN A 439 17.11 49.38 -8.18
C GLN A 439 17.81 48.71 -9.37
N ILE A 440 19.14 48.78 -9.47
CA ILE A 440 19.89 48.21 -10.59
C ILE A 440 19.99 46.67 -10.51
N ARG A 441 19.91 46.08 -9.32
CA ARG A 441 19.92 44.61 -9.15
C ARG A 441 18.61 43.91 -9.54
N ARG A 442 17.52 44.62 -9.83
CA ARG A 442 16.25 43.99 -10.25
C ARG A 442 16.24 43.51 -11.71
N TYR A 443 17.26 43.85 -12.52
CA TYR A 443 17.30 43.56 -13.96
C TYR A 443 18.58 42.87 -14.45
N SER A 444 19.33 42.21 -13.57
CA SER A 444 20.44 41.35 -14.02
C SER A 444 19.98 39.89 -14.10
N PRO A 445 20.18 39.18 -15.24
CA PRO A 445 19.95 37.75 -15.30
C PRO A 445 20.89 37.04 -14.30
N PRO A 446 20.51 35.86 -13.78
CA PRO A 446 21.28 35.20 -12.74
C PRO A 446 22.65 34.78 -13.30
N VAL A 447 23.67 35.54 -12.95
CA VAL A 447 25.07 35.26 -13.28
C VAL A 447 25.49 33.95 -12.61
N GLU A 448 26.12 33.08 -13.40
CA GLU A 448 26.52 31.69 -13.17
C GLU A 448 27.48 31.39 -12.01
N HIS A 449 27.64 32.28 -11.02
CA HIS A 449 28.58 32.08 -9.90
C HIS A 449 27.98 31.49 -8.61
N LEU A 450 26.76 30.94 -8.66
CA LEU A 450 26.13 30.21 -7.54
C LEU A 450 26.31 28.68 -7.61
N ARG A 451 27.38 28.19 -8.24
CA ARG A 451 27.61 26.75 -8.46
C ARG A 451 28.02 25.94 -7.22
N GLU A 452 28.21 26.56 -6.05
CA GLU A 452 28.55 25.86 -4.80
C GLU A 452 27.47 25.94 -3.70
N GLY A 453 26.36 26.64 -3.91
CA GLY A 453 25.29 26.81 -2.90
C GLY A 453 24.23 25.70 -2.84
N ILE A 454 24.20 24.76 -3.80
CA ILE A 454 23.15 23.73 -3.94
C ILE A 454 23.50 22.45 -3.13
N SER A 455 24.42 22.52 -2.17
CA SER A 455 24.85 21.35 -1.36
C SER A 455 24.09 21.18 -0.03
N GLY A 456 23.20 22.11 0.33
CA GLY A 456 22.59 22.18 1.66
C GLY A 456 21.06 22.16 1.68
N GLN A 457 20.37 21.42 0.80
CA GLN A 457 18.99 21.07 1.09
C GLN A 457 18.98 20.29 2.42
N ASN A 458 18.23 20.75 3.42
CA ASN A 458 18.05 19.98 4.66
C ASN A 458 17.38 18.65 4.28
N LEU A 459 18.19 17.61 4.12
CA LEU A 459 17.77 16.27 3.67
C LEU A 459 16.51 15.78 4.40
N HIS A 460 16.37 16.14 5.67
CA HIS A 460 15.22 15.77 6.49
C HIS A 460 13.91 16.42 6.01
N ASP A 461 13.96 17.67 5.52
CA ASP A 461 12.78 18.38 5.02
C ASP A 461 12.32 17.79 3.68
N ILE A 462 13.25 17.36 2.83
CA ILE A 462 12.93 16.67 1.57
C ILE A 462 12.37 15.28 1.84
N ILE A 463 12.93 14.55 2.81
CA ILE A 463 12.39 13.26 3.24
C ILE A 463 10.96 13.44 3.77
N LEU A 464 10.70 14.47 4.58
CA LEU A 464 9.35 14.79 5.08
C LEU A 464 8.38 15.12 3.94
N LEU A 465 8.78 15.99 3.00
CA LEU A 465 7.94 16.36 1.86
C LEU A 465 7.57 15.12 1.03
N PHE A 466 8.57 14.31 0.68
CA PHE A 466 8.34 13.11 -0.12
C PHE A 466 7.53 12.06 0.64
N SER A 467 7.75 11.88 1.95
CA SER A 467 6.94 10.95 2.76
C SER A 467 5.48 11.42 2.89
N ALA A 468 5.25 12.72 3.05
CA ALA A 468 3.91 13.30 3.10
C ALA A 468 3.17 13.09 1.77
N ASN A 469 3.84 13.33 0.63
CA ASN A 469 3.25 13.06 -0.69
C ASN A 469 2.99 11.57 -0.92
N LEU A 470 3.90 10.67 -0.53
CA LEU A 470 3.63 9.23 -0.59
C LEU A 470 2.42 8.85 0.27
N SER A 471 2.30 9.40 1.49
CA SER A 471 1.14 9.18 2.36
C SER A 471 -0.15 9.69 1.71
N LEU A 472 -0.13 10.85 1.06
CA LEU A 472 -1.29 11.44 0.38
C LEU A 472 -1.82 10.52 -0.72
N PHE A 473 -0.93 10.04 -1.61
CA PHE A 473 -1.31 9.24 -2.76
C PHE A 473 -1.58 7.77 -2.40
N ALA A 474 -0.87 7.20 -1.42
CA ALA A 474 -1.21 5.88 -0.88
C ALA A 474 -2.62 5.86 -0.24
N SER A 475 -3.03 7.00 0.33
CA SER A 475 -4.35 7.15 0.96
C SER A 475 -5.52 7.11 -0.02
N ILE A 476 -5.28 7.26 -1.32
CA ILE A 476 -6.30 7.02 -2.36
C ILE A 476 -6.87 5.60 -2.24
N TYR A 477 -6.06 4.62 -1.80
CA TYR A 477 -6.55 3.28 -1.56
C TYR A 477 -7.70 3.24 -0.53
N PHE A 478 -7.59 4.02 0.54
CA PHE A 478 -8.67 4.14 1.52
C PHE A 478 -9.82 4.98 0.96
N VAL A 479 -9.56 6.11 0.31
CA VAL A 479 -10.63 6.95 -0.29
C VAL A 479 -11.46 6.15 -1.29
N GLY A 480 -10.83 5.26 -2.08
CA GLY A 480 -11.55 4.36 -2.98
C GLY A 480 -12.13 3.12 -2.31
N ARG A 481 -11.75 2.79 -1.07
CA ARG A 481 -12.25 1.62 -0.33
C ARG A 481 -12.41 1.99 1.13
N SER A 482 -13.38 2.85 1.43
CA SER A 482 -13.52 3.52 2.74
C SER A 482 -13.97 2.61 3.89
N HIS A 483 -13.76 1.29 3.77
CA HIS A 483 -13.93 0.34 4.86
C HIS A 483 -12.89 0.60 5.98
N PRO A 484 -13.29 0.67 7.27
CA PRO A 484 -12.39 0.98 8.38
C PRO A 484 -11.12 0.13 8.45
N HIS A 485 -11.21 -1.16 8.06
CA HIS A 485 -10.06 -2.07 7.98
C HIS A 485 -8.91 -1.54 7.10
N ASN A 486 -9.23 -0.83 6.02
CA ASN A 486 -8.22 -0.32 5.08
C ASN A 486 -7.37 0.80 5.68
N LEU A 487 -7.82 1.45 6.76
CA LEU A 487 -6.99 2.40 7.51
C LEU A 487 -5.75 1.73 8.09
N PHE A 488 -5.88 0.49 8.58
CA PHE A 488 -4.74 -0.25 9.12
C PHE A 488 -3.73 -0.60 8.03
N HIS A 489 -4.19 -0.93 6.82
CA HIS A 489 -3.32 -1.20 5.67
C HIS A 489 -2.50 0.02 5.26
N ILE A 490 -3.14 1.19 5.15
CA ILE A 490 -2.43 2.42 4.76
C ILE A 490 -1.68 3.08 5.93
N SER A 491 -1.95 2.70 7.18
CA SER A 491 -1.45 3.38 8.40
C SER A 491 0.06 3.55 8.46
N ILE A 492 0.81 2.67 7.79
CA ILE A 492 2.27 2.71 7.72
C ILE A 492 2.81 4.06 7.22
N PHE A 493 2.16 4.68 6.23
CA PHE A 493 2.61 5.93 5.62
C PHE A 493 2.35 7.19 6.46
N PRO A 494 1.12 7.44 6.97
CA PRO A 494 0.87 8.58 7.84
C PRO A 494 1.64 8.45 9.16
N LEU A 495 1.79 7.24 9.73
CA LEU A 495 2.60 7.04 10.94
C LEU A 495 4.08 7.35 10.67
N LEU A 496 4.66 6.80 9.59
CA LEU A 496 6.05 7.12 9.23
C LEU A 496 6.23 8.63 9.05
N THR A 497 5.30 9.30 8.38
CA THR A 497 5.33 10.76 8.16
C THR A 497 5.24 11.53 9.48
N VAL A 498 4.36 11.14 10.41
CA VAL A 498 4.27 11.73 11.75
C VAL A 498 5.57 11.58 12.52
N PHE A 499 6.15 10.39 12.54
CA PHE A 499 7.39 10.15 13.27
C PHE A 499 8.59 10.85 12.62
N ILE A 500 8.63 11.00 11.29
CA ILE A 500 9.61 11.85 10.60
C ILE A 500 9.41 13.32 11.01
N PHE A 501 8.18 13.82 10.94
CA PHE A 501 7.83 15.21 11.28
C PHE A 501 8.21 15.55 12.72
N ILE A 502 7.74 14.76 13.68
CA ILE A 502 8.07 14.91 15.09
C ILE A 502 9.57 14.70 15.31
N GLY A 503 10.20 13.77 14.59
CA GLY A 503 11.63 13.50 14.67
C GLY A 503 12.50 14.73 14.37
N ILE A 504 12.08 15.57 13.41
CA ILE A 504 12.77 16.83 13.10
C ILE A 504 12.82 17.73 14.33
N PHE A 505 11.70 17.93 15.03
CA PHE A 505 11.65 18.72 16.26
C PHE A 505 12.32 18.02 17.44
N PHE A 506 12.13 16.70 17.59
CA PHE A 506 12.70 15.89 18.66
C PHE A 506 14.22 16.01 18.69
N SER A 507 14.85 16.01 17.52
CA SER A 507 16.30 16.14 17.37
C SER A 507 16.84 17.49 17.89
N GLN A 508 16.00 18.54 17.92
CA GLN A 508 16.35 19.89 18.34
C GLN A 508 16.09 20.16 19.83
N VAL A 509 15.26 19.36 20.50
CA VAL A 509 14.95 19.53 21.92
C VAL A 509 16.18 19.20 22.77
N LYS A 510 16.70 20.16 23.54
CA LYS A 510 17.83 19.94 24.46
C LYS A 510 17.41 19.28 25.78
N SER A 511 16.23 19.59 26.30
CA SER A 511 15.76 19.09 27.60
C SER A 511 15.38 17.61 27.53
N VAL A 512 16.04 16.79 28.37
CA VAL A 512 15.75 15.36 28.53
C VAL A 512 14.34 15.13 29.10
N LYS A 513 13.91 15.96 30.06
CA LYS A 513 12.57 15.88 30.66
C LYS A 513 11.46 16.06 29.61
N ILE A 514 11.60 17.04 28.73
CA ILE A 514 10.62 17.29 27.65
C ILE A 514 10.63 16.14 26.64
N LYS A 515 11.81 15.62 26.28
CA LYS A 515 11.91 14.44 25.41
C LYS A 515 11.21 13.22 26.00
N LEU A 516 11.40 12.97 27.29
CA LEU A 516 10.76 11.86 28.00
C LEU A 516 9.24 12.04 28.03
N LEU A 517 8.75 13.23 28.38
CA LEU A 517 7.33 13.54 28.38
C LEU A 517 6.72 13.31 26.99
N LEU A 518 7.38 13.78 25.92
CA LEU A 518 6.92 13.56 24.57
C LEU A 518 6.87 12.07 24.21
N VAL A 519 7.89 11.28 24.57
CA VAL A 519 7.90 9.84 24.33
C VAL A 519 6.75 9.15 25.07
N ILE A 520 6.47 9.54 26.31
CA ILE A 520 5.35 8.99 27.09
C ILE A 520 4.02 9.34 26.42
N CYS A 521 3.79 10.61 26.05
CA CYS A 521 2.58 11.01 25.34
C CYS A 521 2.38 10.23 24.04
N LEU A 522 3.43 10.09 23.23
CA LEU A 522 3.36 9.34 21.99
C LEU A 522 3.14 7.84 22.20
N PHE A 523 3.73 7.25 23.26
CA PHE A 523 3.48 5.86 23.63
C PHE A 523 2.02 5.65 24.02
N ILE A 524 1.44 6.56 24.79
CA ILE A 524 0.01 6.50 25.14
C ILE A 524 -0.85 6.61 23.88
N THR A 525 -0.61 7.62 23.04
CA THR A 525 -1.45 7.90 21.86
C THR A 525 -1.34 6.84 20.77
N PHE A 526 -0.15 6.31 20.49
CA PHE A 526 0.10 5.44 19.33
C PHE A 526 0.35 3.97 19.67
N VAL A 527 0.41 3.61 20.95
CA VAL A 527 0.57 2.21 21.39
C VAL A 527 -0.55 1.82 22.36
N VAL A 528 -0.65 2.50 23.52
CA VAL A 528 -1.62 2.12 24.57
C VAL A 528 -3.06 2.26 24.08
N PHE A 529 -3.43 3.43 23.57
CA PHE A 529 -4.80 3.70 23.12
C PHE A 529 -5.24 2.77 21.98
N PRO A 530 -4.47 2.61 20.87
CA PRO A 530 -4.80 1.63 19.83
C PRO A 530 -4.90 0.18 20.33
N SER A 531 -4.00 -0.24 21.22
CA SER A 531 -4.01 -1.61 21.77
C SER A 531 -5.25 -1.87 22.61
N TYR A 532 -5.74 -0.84 23.32
CA TYR A 532 -6.97 -0.91 24.08
C TYR A 532 -8.22 -0.97 23.18
N GLU A 533 -8.30 -0.06 22.19
CA GLU A 533 -9.42 -0.04 21.25
C GLU A 533 -9.50 -1.31 20.39
N ARG A 534 -8.36 -1.94 20.08
CA ARG A 534 -8.25 -3.21 19.35
C ARG A 534 -7.93 -4.41 20.24
N SER A 535 -8.32 -4.32 21.51
CA SER A 535 -8.12 -5.35 22.54
C SER A 535 -8.47 -6.78 22.10
N TYR A 536 -9.66 -6.96 21.53
CA TYR A 536 -10.14 -8.26 21.06
C TYR A 536 -9.26 -8.81 19.93
N THR A 537 -9.03 -8.02 18.89
CA THR A 537 -8.23 -8.41 17.73
C THR A 537 -6.78 -8.71 18.08
N LEU A 538 -6.16 -7.84 18.86
CA LEU A 538 -4.78 -8.01 19.31
C LEU A 538 -4.63 -9.32 20.08
N THR A 539 -5.58 -9.60 20.96
CA THR A 539 -5.60 -10.83 21.76
C THR A 539 -5.80 -12.06 20.87
N GLU A 540 -6.78 -12.06 19.98
CA GLU A 540 -7.05 -13.22 19.12
C GLU A 540 -5.89 -13.54 18.20
N MET A 541 -5.21 -12.56 17.61
CA MET A 541 -4.06 -12.86 16.76
C MET A 541 -2.84 -13.30 17.58
N ILE A 542 -2.60 -12.76 18.79
CA ILE A 542 -1.54 -13.30 19.67
C ILE A 542 -1.83 -14.75 20.03
N LEU A 543 -3.07 -15.07 20.42
CA LEU A 543 -3.47 -16.43 20.78
C LEU A 543 -3.39 -17.38 19.58
N THR A 544 -3.88 -16.94 18.41
CA THR A 544 -3.77 -17.70 17.16
C THR A 544 -2.31 -18.00 16.81
N LYS A 545 -1.40 -17.03 16.97
CA LYS A 545 0.04 -17.25 16.74
C LYS A 545 0.63 -18.26 17.74
N VAL A 546 0.28 -18.16 19.01
CA VAL A 546 0.73 -19.11 20.05
C VAL A 546 0.21 -20.52 19.78
N ASP A 547 -1.08 -20.66 19.45
CA ASP A 547 -1.70 -21.96 19.16
C ASP A 547 -1.09 -22.60 17.91
N ARG A 548 -0.83 -21.81 16.87
CA ARG A 548 -0.11 -22.27 15.66
C ARG A 548 1.32 -22.72 15.98
N LEU A 549 2.06 -21.99 16.81
CA LEU A 549 3.40 -22.41 17.26
C LEU A 549 3.35 -23.73 18.04
N ARG A 550 2.36 -23.90 18.93
CA ARG A 550 2.14 -25.13 19.71
C ARG A 550 1.78 -26.33 18.85
N SER A 551 1.18 -26.13 17.67
CA SER A 551 0.82 -27.21 16.75
C SER A 551 2.03 -27.93 16.12
N GLY A 552 3.25 -27.42 16.29
CA GLY A 552 4.48 -28.04 15.81
C GLY A 552 4.76 -27.89 14.30
N ARG A 553 3.82 -27.34 13.52
CA ARG A 553 3.97 -27.10 12.07
C ARG A 553 4.59 -25.72 11.78
N ILE A 554 5.79 -25.49 12.31
CA ILE A 554 6.42 -24.15 12.31
C ILE A 554 6.75 -23.67 10.88
N PHE A 555 7.53 -24.46 10.12
CA PHE A 555 8.04 -24.09 8.79
C PHE A 555 7.41 -24.87 7.63
N ARG A 556 6.28 -25.54 7.85
CA ARG A 556 5.60 -26.33 6.82
C ARG A 556 4.38 -25.57 6.30
N SER A 557 4.26 -25.41 4.99
CA SER A 557 3.09 -24.76 4.38
C SER A 557 1.83 -25.64 4.55
N GLU A 558 0.84 -25.11 5.28
CA GLU A 558 -0.45 -25.77 5.51
C GLU A 558 -1.24 -25.94 4.21
N VAL A 559 -1.10 -25.00 3.27
CA VAL A 559 -1.89 -24.95 2.04
C VAL A 559 -1.55 -26.11 1.11
N LYS A 560 -0.27 -26.48 1.03
CA LYS A 560 0.15 -27.64 0.24
C LYS A 560 -0.53 -28.91 0.73
N GLU A 561 -0.65 -29.10 2.04
CA GLU A 561 -1.32 -30.25 2.65
C GLU A 561 -2.83 -30.21 2.39
N ILE A 562 -3.46 -29.04 2.57
CA ILE A 562 -4.90 -28.84 2.34
C ILE A 562 -5.27 -29.12 0.89
N VAL A 563 -4.58 -28.50 -0.06
CA VAL A 563 -4.83 -28.66 -1.51
C VAL A 563 -4.62 -30.12 -1.93
N ASN A 564 -3.52 -30.74 -1.50
CA ASN A 564 -3.24 -32.13 -1.86
C ASN A 564 -4.27 -33.11 -1.27
N LYS A 565 -4.70 -32.90 -0.03
CA LYS A 565 -5.70 -33.75 0.60
C LYS A 565 -7.08 -33.55 -0.05
N ARG A 566 -7.44 -32.30 -0.34
CA ARG A 566 -8.76 -31.91 -0.82
C ARG A 566 -9.05 -32.35 -2.25
N TYR A 567 -8.06 -32.23 -3.13
CA TYR A 567 -8.24 -32.43 -4.58
C TYR A 567 -7.53 -33.69 -5.12
N SER A 568 -7.15 -34.63 -4.24
CA SER A 568 -6.39 -35.84 -4.64
C SER A 568 -7.12 -36.71 -5.68
N ASP A 569 -8.44 -36.85 -5.53
CA ASP A 569 -9.29 -37.61 -6.45
C ASP A 569 -9.41 -36.87 -7.79
N GLU A 570 -9.58 -35.55 -7.75
CA GLU A 570 -9.69 -34.66 -8.90
C GLU A 570 -8.38 -34.65 -9.71
N PHE A 571 -7.21 -34.61 -9.05
CA PHE A 571 -5.91 -34.73 -9.72
C PHE A 571 -5.77 -36.06 -10.46
N SER A 572 -6.20 -37.14 -9.81
CA SER A 572 -6.15 -38.48 -10.38
C SER A 572 -7.11 -38.61 -11.56
N LEU A 573 -8.31 -38.03 -11.45
CA LEU A 573 -9.33 -37.97 -12.50
C LEU A 573 -8.79 -37.27 -13.76
N ILE A 574 -8.24 -36.06 -13.61
CA ILE A 574 -7.70 -35.27 -14.73
C ILE A 574 -6.53 -36.01 -15.39
N LYS A 575 -5.54 -36.46 -14.62
CA LYS A 575 -4.35 -37.16 -15.18
C LYS A 575 -4.71 -38.47 -15.90
N LYS A 576 -5.77 -39.15 -15.44
CA LYS A 576 -6.24 -40.39 -16.07
C LYS A 576 -6.91 -40.13 -17.42
N HIS A 577 -7.78 -39.12 -17.52
CA HIS A 577 -8.69 -38.96 -18.66
C HIS A 577 -8.31 -37.86 -19.66
N ILE A 578 -7.46 -36.90 -19.27
CA ILE A 578 -6.98 -35.82 -20.15
C ILE A 578 -5.46 -35.94 -20.26
N LYS A 579 -4.98 -36.32 -21.44
CA LYS A 579 -3.55 -36.58 -21.71
C LYS A 579 -2.85 -35.35 -22.27
N GLU A 580 -3.60 -34.49 -22.93
CA GLU A 580 -3.20 -33.22 -23.51
C GLU A 580 -2.51 -32.32 -22.47
N ASP A 581 -1.42 -31.67 -22.85
CA ASP A 581 -0.66 -30.78 -21.96
C ASP A 581 -1.38 -29.47 -21.69
N GLU A 582 -2.16 -28.97 -22.65
CA GLU A 582 -3.03 -27.81 -22.50
C GLU A 582 -4.47 -28.27 -22.28
N ILE A 583 -5.10 -27.77 -21.22
CA ILE A 583 -6.44 -28.22 -20.81
C ILE A 583 -7.30 -27.04 -20.35
N ILE A 584 -8.61 -27.26 -20.29
CA ILE A 584 -9.55 -26.35 -19.62
C ILE A 584 -10.00 -27.00 -18.32
N ILE A 585 -9.91 -26.24 -17.23
CA ILE A 585 -10.51 -26.56 -15.94
C ILE A 585 -11.50 -25.45 -15.62
N LEU A 586 -12.79 -25.74 -15.71
CA LEU A 586 -13.85 -24.85 -15.25
C LEU A 586 -14.17 -25.19 -13.80
N SER A 587 -13.38 -24.65 -12.88
CA SER A 587 -13.59 -24.76 -11.44
C SER A 587 -13.34 -23.40 -10.81
N VAL A 588 -13.96 -23.17 -9.66
CA VAL A 588 -13.73 -21.96 -8.88
C VAL A 588 -12.35 -21.98 -8.20
N ASP A 589 -11.74 -23.16 -8.01
CA ASP A 589 -10.39 -23.34 -7.46
C ASP A 589 -9.34 -23.66 -8.56
N ASP A 590 -9.51 -23.11 -9.76
CA ASP A 590 -8.75 -23.48 -10.96
C ASP A 590 -7.24 -23.28 -10.80
N SER A 591 -6.78 -22.17 -10.21
CA SER A 591 -5.35 -21.92 -10.00
C SER A 591 -4.69 -23.03 -9.20
N TYR A 592 -5.36 -23.52 -8.15
CA TYR A 592 -4.82 -24.57 -7.28
C TYR A 592 -4.74 -25.91 -8.00
N LEU A 593 -5.77 -26.22 -8.80
CA LEU A 593 -5.81 -27.41 -9.64
C LEU A 593 -4.69 -27.37 -10.68
N PHE A 594 -4.54 -26.27 -11.42
CA PHE A 594 -3.46 -26.08 -12.41
C PHE A 594 -2.07 -26.21 -11.79
N TYR A 595 -1.87 -25.55 -10.65
CA TYR A 595 -0.59 -25.59 -9.93
C TYR A 595 -0.20 -27.03 -9.54
N ALA A 596 -1.16 -27.82 -9.06
CA ALA A 596 -0.91 -29.18 -8.58
C ALA A 596 -0.69 -30.19 -9.71
N ILE A 597 -1.46 -30.10 -10.80
CA ILE A 597 -1.37 -31.04 -11.93
C ILE A 597 -0.25 -30.68 -12.91
N LYS A 598 0.26 -29.45 -12.87
CA LYS A 598 1.33 -28.93 -13.75
C LYS A 598 1.01 -28.99 -15.25
N LYS A 599 -0.25 -28.76 -15.61
CA LYS A 599 -0.71 -28.63 -17.01
C LYS A 599 -0.88 -27.16 -17.38
N LYS A 600 -0.83 -26.85 -18.67
CA LYS A 600 -1.03 -25.49 -19.19
C LYS A 600 -2.52 -25.19 -19.28
N ASN A 601 -2.92 -23.96 -18.97
CA ASN A 601 -4.29 -23.51 -19.13
C ASN A 601 -4.55 -23.07 -20.57
N LEU A 602 -5.63 -23.57 -21.18
CA LEU A 602 -6.05 -23.15 -22.52
C LEU A 602 -6.74 -21.77 -22.52
N LEU A 603 -7.28 -21.36 -21.36
CA LEU A 603 -7.88 -20.04 -21.17
C LEU A 603 -6.80 -18.98 -20.92
N ALA A 604 -7.06 -17.75 -21.36
CA ALA A 604 -6.21 -16.57 -21.11
C ALA A 604 -6.52 -15.87 -19.76
N ALA A 605 -7.12 -16.60 -18.82
CA ALA A 605 -7.44 -16.13 -17.47
C ALA A 605 -7.14 -17.23 -16.45
N ASN A 606 -6.39 -16.89 -15.41
CA ASN A 606 -6.12 -17.74 -14.26
C ASN A 606 -5.81 -16.83 -13.05
N PRO A 607 -6.69 -16.71 -12.04
CA PRO A 607 -7.94 -17.46 -11.91
C PRO A 607 -9.04 -17.01 -12.88
N ILE A 608 -9.96 -17.92 -13.16
CA ILE A 608 -11.19 -17.65 -13.93
C ILE A 608 -12.03 -16.52 -13.31
N MET A 609 -12.00 -16.37 -11.98
CA MET A 609 -12.69 -15.27 -11.31
C MET A 609 -12.16 -13.87 -11.69
N GLY A 610 -11.01 -13.80 -12.37
CA GLY A 610 -10.47 -12.56 -12.93
C GLY A 610 -11.23 -11.99 -14.14
N ILE A 611 -12.34 -12.63 -14.56
CA ILE A 611 -13.12 -12.26 -15.75
C ILE A 611 -14.34 -11.39 -15.37
N ASP A 612 -14.20 -10.07 -15.44
CA ASP A 612 -15.19 -9.12 -14.89
C ASP A 612 -16.26 -8.72 -15.90
N LEU A 613 -15.88 -8.67 -17.17
CA LEU A 613 -16.66 -8.05 -18.23
C LEU A 613 -16.74 -8.97 -19.46
N PRO A 614 -17.74 -8.80 -20.33
CA PRO A 614 -17.88 -9.59 -21.56
C PRO A 614 -16.64 -9.59 -22.46
N GLU A 615 -15.93 -8.46 -22.54
CA GLU A 615 -14.69 -8.39 -23.34
C GLU A 615 -13.57 -9.23 -22.72
N ASP A 616 -13.50 -9.31 -21.40
CA ASP A 616 -12.52 -10.12 -20.68
C ASP A 616 -12.83 -11.60 -20.88
N LEU A 617 -14.13 -11.96 -20.93
CA LEU A 617 -14.58 -13.32 -21.25
C LEU A 617 -14.18 -13.71 -22.67
N ASN A 618 -14.48 -12.85 -23.65
CA ASN A 618 -14.12 -13.07 -25.05
C ASN A 618 -12.61 -13.22 -25.23
N PHE A 619 -11.81 -12.42 -24.53
CA PHE A 619 -10.36 -12.56 -24.51
C PHE A 619 -9.94 -13.91 -23.89
N ALA A 620 -10.51 -14.27 -22.74
CA ALA A 620 -10.18 -15.49 -22.01
C ALA A 620 -10.43 -16.77 -22.82
N VAL A 621 -11.55 -16.84 -23.56
CA VAL A 621 -11.95 -18.06 -24.30
C VAL A 621 -11.44 -18.12 -25.74
N LYS A 622 -10.87 -17.03 -26.28
CA LYS A 622 -10.49 -16.90 -27.70
C LYS A 622 -9.71 -18.11 -28.26
N LYS A 623 -8.66 -18.54 -27.56
CA LYS A 623 -7.84 -19.70 -27.99
C LYS A 623 -8.61 -21.02 -27.86
N ALA A 624 -9.38 -21.17 -26.78
CA ALA A 624 -10.15 -22.38 -26.50
C ALA A 624 -11.26 -22.62 -27.54
N VAL A 625 -11.95 -21.57 -27.98
CA VAL A 625 -13.00 -21.64 -29.02
C VAL A 625 -12.44 -22.00 -30.39
N ILE A 626 -11.19 -21.64 -30.69
CA ILE A 626 -10.55 -22.01 -31.97
C ILE A 626 -10.15 -23.50 -31.97
N LEU A 627 -9.60 -23.98 -30.84
CA LEU A 627 -9.07 -25.35 -30.75
C LEU A 627 -10.15 -26.39 -30.43
N CYS A 628 -11.19 -26.00 -29.70
CA CYS A 628 -12.28 -26.85 -29.22
C CYS A 628 -11.81 -28.20 -28.67
N PRO A 629 -11.22 -28.21 -27.46
CA PRO A 629 -10.63 -29.42 -26.89
C PRO A 629 -11.68 -30.54 -26.79
N LYS A 630 -11.27 -31.77 -27.08
CA LYS A 630 -12.18 -32.92 -27.03
C LYS A 630 -12.77 -33.12 -25.62
N ARG A 631 -11.95 -32.90 -24.60
CA ARG A 631 -12.30 -33.09 -23.20
C ARG A 631 -11.94 -31.88 -22.36
N ILE A 632 -12.81 -31.57 -21.41
CA ILE A 632 -12.59 -30.52 -20.42
C ILE A 632 -12.92 -31.04 -19.02
N ALA A 633 -12.29 -30.45 -18.02
CA ALA A 633 -12.64 -30.64 -16.63
C ALA A 633 -13.63 -29.55 -16.22
N ILE A 634 -14.76 -29.93 -15.62
CA ILE A 634 -15.82 -29.00 -15.21
C ILE A 634 -16.23 -29.32 -13.79
N ASP A 635 -16.48 -28.30 -12.98
CA ASP A 635 -17.15 -28.44 -11.70
C ASP A 635 -18.45 -29.26 -11.85
N CYS A 636 -18.61 -30.30 -11.03
CA CYS A 636 -19.72 -31.23 -11.18
C CYS A 636 -21.10 -30.61 -10.89
N SER A 637 -21.14 -29.49 -10.16
CA SER A 637 -22.38 -28.78 -9.83
C SER A 637 -22.95 -28.01 -11.04
N VAL A 638 -22.05 -27.53 -11.92
CA VAL A 638 -22.38 -26.84 -13.18
C VAL A 638 -23.16 -27.76 -14.12
N VAL A 639 -22.84 -29.05 -14.11
CA VAL A 639 -23.52 -30.08 -14.95
C VAL A 639 -24.57 -30.90 -14.17
N GLY A 640 -24.94 -30.47 -12.97
CA GLY A 640 -26.00 -31.09 -12.16
C GLY A 640 -25.69 -32.51 -11.68
N LYS A 641 -24.42 -32.91 -11.59
CA LYS A 641 -24.00 -34.26 -11.16
C LYS A 641 -23.65 -34.36 -9.68
N CYS A 642 -23.51 -33.23 -8.99
CA CYS A 642 -23.25 -33.19 -7.56
C CYS A 642 -23.90 -31.96 -6.92
N PRO A 643 -24.14 -31.96 -5.59
CA PRO A 643 -24.51 -30.76 -4.87
C PRO A 643 -23.36 -29.74 -4.87
N SER A 644 -23.69 -28.46 -4.70
CA SER A 644 -22.69 -27.42 -4.50
C SER A 644 -21.84 -27.73 -3.26
N TYR A 645 -20.53 -27.50 -3.37
CA TYR A 645 -19.57 -27.63 -2.27
C TYR A 645 -18.94 -26.28 -1.97
N THR A 646 -18.41 -26.12 -0.76
CA THR A 646 -17.70 -24.89 -0.38
C THR A 646 -16.31 -24.89 -1.01
N PRO A 647 -15.97 -24.04 -2.00
CA PRO A 647 -14.64 -24.07 -2.62
C PRO A 647 -13.53 -23.69 -1.62
N PHE A 648 -12.27 -24.01 -1.92
CA PHE A 648 -11.14 -23.61 -1.04
C PHE A 648 -11.03 -22.09 -0.95
N ILE A 649 -11.32 -21.38 -2.03
CA ILE A 649 -11.34 -19.93 -2.04
C ILE A 649 -12.50 -19.31 -1.25
N GLY A 650 -13.56 -20.07 -0.95
CA GLY A 650 -14.71 -19.60 -0.17
C GLY A 650 -15.68 -18.65 -0.89
N VAL A 651 -15.53 -18.45 -2.21
CA VAL A 651 -16.38 -17.56 -3.04
C VAL A 651 -17.05 -18.37 -4.15
N SER A 652 -18.30 -18.06 -4.49
CA SER A 652 -19.01 -18.68 -5.63
C SER A 652 -18.83 -17.86 -6.91
N PHE A 653 -18.62 -18.53 -8.04
CA PHE A 653 -18.52 -17.90 -9.36
C PHE A 653 -19.43 -18.62 -10.36
N ASN A 654 -20.09 -17.87 -11.26
CA ASN A 654 -21.01 -18.46 -12.25
C ASN A 654 -20.23 -19.03 -13.44
N LEU A 655 -19.74 -20.25 -13.29
CA LEU A 655 -19.01 -20.99 -14.33
C LEU A 655 -19.84 -21.30 -15.58
N ASN A 656 -21.18 -21.28 -15.50
CA ASN A 656 -22.06 -21.54 -16.66
C ASN A 656 -21.81 -20.54 -17.78
N LEU A 657 -21.53 -19.27 -17.45
CA LEU A 657 -21.28 -18.23 -18.46
C LEU A 657 -20.10 -18.58 -19.38
N ILE A 658 -19.06 -19.19 -18.81
CA ILE A 658 -17.86 -19.59 -19.57
C ILE A 658 -18.15 -20.86 -20.37
N LEU A 659 -18.83 -21.83 -19.75
CA LEU A 659 -19.23 -23.06 -20.43
C LEU A 659 -20.13 -22.75 -21.64
N ASP A 660 -21.13 -21.88 -21.48
CA ASP A 660 -22.06 -21.49 -22.55
C ASP A 660 -21.32 -20.81 -23.72
N GLU A 661 -20.39 -19.91 -23.43
CA GLU A 661 -19.61 -19.24 -24.49
C GLU A 661 -18.66 -20.21 -25.20
N LEU A 662 -18.08 -21.18 -24.48
CA LEU A 662 -17.27 -22.25 -25.06
C LEU A 662 -18.09 -23.18 -25.95
N GLU A 663 -19.25 -23.65 -25.48
CA GLU A 663 -20.14 -24.55 -26.22
C GLU A 663 -20.70 -23.88 -27.48
N LYS A 664 -21.11 -22.61 -27.36
CA LYS A 664 -21.57 -21.78 -28.47
C LYS A 664 -20.46 -21.58 -29.50
N GLY A 665 -19.25 -21.22 -29.05
CA GLY A 665 -18.10 -21.04 -29.92
C GLY A 665 -17.68 -22.33 -30.63
N CYS A 666 -17.78 -23.47 -29.95
CA CYS A 666 -17.42 -24.77 -30.51
C CYS A 666 -18.53 -25.49 -31.29
N GLY A 667 -19.76 -24.97 -31.25
CA GLY A 667 -20.91 -25.58 -31.91
C GLY A 667 -21.29 -26.96 -31.35
N ALA A 668 -20.97 -27.25 -30.09
CA ALA A 668 -21.19 -28.55 -29.48
C ALA A 668 -21.33 -28.44 -27.95
N LYS A 669 -22.02 -29.42 -27.34
CA LYS A 669 -22.26 -29.49 -25.90
C LYS A 669 -21.24 -30.41 -25.23
N TYR A 670 -20.75 -30.05 -24.05
CA TYR A 670 -19.86 -30.92 -23.28
C TYR A 670 -20.66 -31.77 -22.30
N VAL A 671 -20.66 -33.08 -22.50
CA VAL A 671 -21.44 -34.03 -21.68
C VAL A 671 -20.53 -34.73 -20.67
N PRO A 672 -20.88 -34.78 -19.37
CA PRO A 672 -20.06 -35.44 -18.36
C PRO A 672 -19.99 -36.95 -18.57
N ILE A 673 -18.78 -37.51 -18.64
CA ILE A 673 -18.54 -38.96 -18.76
C ILE A 673 -18.30 -39.58 -17.39
N VAL A 674 -17.42 -38.96 -16.59
CA VAL A 674 -16.96 -39.49 -15.31
C VAL A 674 -16.80 -38.35 -14.33
N CYS A 675 -17.27 -38.57 -13.10
CA CYS A 675 -17.29 -37.54 -12.06
C CYS A 675 -16.68 -38.05 -10.77
N THR A 676 -16.09 -37.12 -10.04
CA THR A 676 -15.76 -37.20 -8.62
C THR A 676 -16.83 -36.44 -7.83
N ARG A 677 -16.55 -36.12 -6.56
CA ARG A 677 -17.44 -35.31 -5.72
C ARG A 677 -17.39 -33.82 -6.04
N GLN A 678 -16.36 -33.34 -6.75
CA GLN A 678 -16.17 -31.91 -7.05
C GLN A 678 -16.01 -31.62 -8.55
N LEU A 679 -15.47 -32.57 -9.34
CA LEU A 679 -15.14 -32.35 -10.75
C LEU A 679 -15.64 -33.50 -11.64
N CYS A 680 -16.10 -33.16 -12.83
CA CYS A 680 -16.40 -34.09 -13.92
C CYS A 680 -15.44 -33.88 -15.09
N ILE A 681 -15.13 -34.97 -15.81
CA ILE A 681 -14.58 -34.88 -17.16
C ILE A 681 -15.75 -34.91 -18.13
N ALA A 682 -15.87 -33.86 -18.93
CA ALA A 682 -16.87 -33.77 -19.98
C ALA A 682 -16.22 -33.90 -21.35
N GLU A 683 -16.92 -34.54 -22.28
CA GLU A 683 -16.48 -34.73 -23.67
C GLU A 683 -17.52 -34.11 -24.59
N ARG A 684 -17.00 -33.49 -25.65
CA ARG A 684 -17.78 -32.79 -26.68
C ARG A 684 -18.58 -33.74 -27.56
#